data_AF-A0A2M8BAX8-F1
#
_entry.id   AF-A0A2M8BAX8-F1
#
_cell.length_a   1.000
_cell.length_b   1.000
_cell.length_c   1.000
_cell.angle_alpha   90.00
_cell.angle_beta   90.00
_cell.angle_gamma   90.00
#
_symmetry.space_group_name_H-M   'P 1'
#
loop_
_entity.id
_entity.type
_entity.pdbx_description
1 polymer ?
#
loop_
_entity_poly.entity_id
_entity_poly.type
_entity_poly.pdbx_seq_one_letter_code
_entity_poly.pdbx_strand_id
1 'polypeptide(L)'
;MDGRTKMRACSGLVSLSLLAVLWAASLSGCDNFAYEVRPGDDSALKDFGERCESNEVCRSTYCLAHPDGAFCSRLCELGCPAGWECKEVPNPHGFGGTVGLCAVIQNRLCMACVDDRSCNVTGSDLCSDIGGGNFCSTDCTYSSCPTGYTCSATDALGGALMQCLPDSAGCRCDATSVGMARGCEQSNDWGTCGGAEVCQGDQSWSLCDASTPVEELCDGTDNDCDGFIDEELAQAECVTSNEFGTCAGLEQCLGFDGWICDAEVPAGETCNYRDDDCDSVIDDDFVDEQGRYVANEHCGGCGQDCAAIIPHSVATECSIIDGEPQCRVNECEPGFFVYGDGLTCLGLPANLCLPCVKDEDCLVPDSRCVLQGTESYCARSCAPDSSYGASCPQGFICADYQGEAQCQPSNGSCFCTDKSVGTVRSCLVETCTGFQVCEAQPTQFAWTECNVEDYNVEICDGLDNNCDQQIDEGFLNQSTGRYDSPQHCGFCHNDCADYWSPEIHHVMGVCDSASASPSCKMGACIVETLGGESWEWVNVNTDSSDGCECSRRLGNVGFDPPDLMDAPEPGLTYVDENCDGVDGVIVDSLFVSAGATNGRGTIDAPYGTIGAAINAVGTSGKSIILVARGTYDEDVVLIAGIELHGGYSSDFKSRDVVLNATTLEGSSAAATLTATSITRTTVVSGFVIKGRDHEAAAANADGTASIAVWLTDCESNLVLRSNRIEAGRGGDGGRGASGQTGHGQQTDSALNGGTGLNGVTKSGPCVNPRNAGGAAGTNSACATANATPGGSSVCPVFDWNTTKGQRAEYPVGSGRNGAGGEDWTYDSMSGWECGHATESGFPVNIVSNSGDDGQSGADGANGAGGGGAAPRYGSIVNGIWVPAPAQAGAGARGVDGESGGGGGSGGGVAYFPSGGCGYFELAPSGGGGGAGGCGGEGGRAGRHGGASIAVLLSDSNPNDSRAPTLLFNVLQRGQGGTGGQGGFAGIGGLGGLGGFGGGPSNWITVNGGKGGDGGNGGPGGGGGGGSGGPSFDLLGYNVALTSFTSNNVFIYGQSVSTGGVGGLGGGSVGPNAQGGAGVAGAYGNSVELKACSAGCAANQTCDANGVCVPN
;
A
#
# COMPACT_ATOMS: atom_id res chain seq x y z
N MET A 1 -12.65 -18.58 50.58
CA MET A 1 -12.44 -19.81 51.38
C MET A 1 -11.51 -20.73 50.59
N ASP A 2 -10.80 -21.66 51.25
CA ASP A 2 -9.75 -22.52 50.65
C ASP A 2 -10.16 -23.22 49.33
N GLY A 3 -9.24 -23.53 48.40
CA GLY A 3 -7.80 -23.20 48.34
C GLY A 3 -6.92 -24.29 47.66
N ARG A 4 -5.60 -24.03 47.59
CA ARG A 4 -4.47 -24.97 47.33
C ARG A 4 -4.22 -25.39 45.85
N THR A 5 -2.99 -25.52 45.33
CA THR A 5 -1.64 -25.40 45.96
C THR A 5 -0.47 -25.17 44.98
N LYS A 6 0.58 -24.49 45.48
CA LYS A 6 2.04 -24.69 45.18
C LYS A 6 2.60 -24.32 43.79
N MET A 7 3.07 -23.08 43.69
CA MET A 7 4.48 -22.85 43.34
C MET A 7 5.34 -22.81 44.63
N ARG A 8 6.57 -23.33 44.53
CA ARG A 8 7.69 -23.26 45.50
C ARG A 8 8.97 -23.56 44.69
N ALA A 9 10.15 -23.03 44.98
CA ALA A 9 10.62 -21.87 45.75
C ALA A 9 12.11 -21.70 45.35
N CYS A 10 12.66 -20.50 45.22
CA CYS A 10 13.30 -19.79 46.33
C CYS A 10 13.45 -18.30 45.95
N SER A 11 12.92 -17.36 46.73
CA SER A 11 13.60 -16.72 47.90
C SER A 11 14.63 -15.67 47.47
N GLY A 12 14.59 -14.40 47.91
CA GLY A 12 13.66 -13.75 48.84
C GLY A 12 14.28 -12.46 49.42
N LEU A 13 13.47 -11.42 49.64
CA LEU A 13 13.90 -10.09 50.09
C LEU A 13 14.73 -10.08 51.39
N VAL A 14 15.70 -9.17 51.48
CA VAL A 14 15.77 -8.12 52.55
C VAL A 14 16.33 -6.82 51.93
N SER A 15 15.82 -5.67 52.36
CA SER A 15 16.28 -4.33 51.95
C SER A 15 17.14 -3.66 53.05
N LEU A 16 17.94 -2.64 52.67
CA LEU A 16 18.99 -1.95 53.45
C LEU A 16 20.27 -2.80 53.67
N SER A 17 21.50 -2.29 53.54
CA SER A 17 21.95 -0.88 53.50
C SER A 17 23.40 -0.69 53.01
N LEU A 18 23.71 0.56 52.65
CA LEU A 18 25.03 1.21 52.49
C LEU A 18 25.90 0.91 51.24
N LEU A 19 26.16 2.00 50.50
CA LEU A 19 26.99 2.13 49.30
C LEU A 19 28.45 1.67 49.46
N ALA A 20 28.88 0.80 48.55
CA ALA A 20 30.26 0.50 48.13
C ALA A 20 30.19 -0.33 46.80
N VAL A 21 31.15 -0.35 45.86
CA VAL A 21 32.34 0.49 45.56
C VAL A 21 32.80 0.20 44.11
N LEU A 22 33.55 1.12 43.46
CA LEU A 22 34.29 0.99 42.17
C LEU A 22 33.49 0.86 40.84
N TRP A 23 33.90 1.67 39.85
CA TRP A 23 33.64 1.53 38.42
C TRP A 23 34.93 1.88 37.66
N ALA A 24 35.57 0.88 37.02
CA ALA A 24 36.56 1.05 35.96
C ALA A 24 36.87 -0.31 35.30
N ALA A 25 36.78 -0.34 33.95
CA ALA A 25 37.27 -1.39 33.05
C ALA A 25 36.71 -2.83 33.17
N SER A 26 35.64 -3.12 32.43
CA SER A 26 35.58 -4.21 31.41
C SER A 26 34.18 -4.32 30.81
N LEU A 27 34.06 -4.17 29.48
CA LEU A 27 32.85 -4.51 28.71
C LEU A 27 33.27 -5.07 27.34
N SER A 28 33.30 -6.39 27.27
CA SER A 28 33.48 -7.20 26.06
C SER A 28 32.99 -8.61 26.38
N GLY A 29 32.03 -9.13 25.62
CA GLY A 29 31.49 -10.49 25.78
C GLY A 29 30.13 -10.57 26.45
N CYS A 30 29.08 -10.43 25.64
CA CYS A 30 27.88 -11.27 25.70
C CYS A 30 27.20 -11.12 24.33
N ASP A 31 27.08 -12.21 23.60
CA ASP A 31 26.77 -12.21 22.18
C ASP A 31 25.30 -11.90 21.90
N ASN A 32 25.04 -10.88 21.07
CA ASN A 32 23.81 -10.82 20.31
C ASN A 32 24.01 -11.73 19.09
N PHE A 33 23.28 -12.84 19.03
CA PHE A 33 23.00 -13.51 17.76
C PHE A 33 22.03 -12.62 16.98
N ALA A 34 22.57 -11.62 16.29
CA ALA A 34 21.88 -11.02 15.16
C ALA A 34 22.05 -11.98 13.98
N TYR A 35 20.95 -12.47 13.43
CA TYR A 35 20.96 -13.15 12.14
C TYR A 35 21.13 -12.06 11.06
N GLU A 36 22.38 -11.77 10.71
CA GLU A 36 22.70 -10.91 9.57
C GLU A 36 22.36 -11.68 8.27
N VAL A 37 21.14 -11.48 7.77
CA VAL A 37 20.81 -11.82 6.38
C VAL A 37 21.77 -11.05 5.48
N ARG A 38 22.53 -11.76 4.65
CA ARG A 38 23.43 -11.14 3.68
C ARG A 38 22.58 -10.50 2.57
N PRO A 39 22.88 -9.28 2.11
CA PRO A 39 22.25 -8.75 0.90
C PRO A 39 22.63 -9.65 -0.29
N GLY A 40 21.63 -10.22 -0.97
CA GLY A 40 21.84 -11.07 -2.15
C GLY A 40 21.28 -12.51 -2.07
N ASP A 41 20.56 -12.87 -1.00
CA ASP A 41 19.94 -14.21 -0.87
C ASP A 41 18.40 -14.11 -0.81
N ASP A 42 17.76 -13.96 -1.97
CA ASP A 42 16.29 -13.91 -2.11
C ASP A 42 15.58 -15.25 -1.80
N SER A 43 16.35 -16.31 -1.54
CA SER A 43 15.83 -17.63 -1.12
C SER A 43 15.50 -17.71 0.38
N ALA A 44 15.88 -16.71 1.17
CA ALA A 44 15.68 -16.68 2.63
C ALA A 44 14.46 -15.86 3.12
N LEU A 45 13.70 -15.24 2.20
CA LEU A 45 12.51 -14.46 2.53
C LEU A 45 11.24 -15.29 2.41
N LYS A 46 10.36 -15.16 3.41
CA LYS A 46 9.11 -15.93 3.53
C LYS A 46 7.97 -15.36 2.71
N ASP A 47 7.19 -16.26 2.11
CA ASP A 47 6.09 -15.95 1.22
C ASP A 47 4.73 -15.90 1.96
N PHE A 48 3.66 -15.58 1.23
CA PHE A 48 2.34 -15.32 1.81
C PHE A 48 1.77 -16.56 2.52
N GLY A 49 1.29 -16.40 3.75
CA GLY A 49 0.76 -17.47 4.60
C GLY A 49 1.79 -18.10 5.55
N GLU A 50 3.09 -17.98 5.28
CA GLU A 50 4.11 -18.62 6.12
C GLU A 50 4.28 -17.99 7.51
N ARG A 51 4.56 -18.81 8.53
CA ARG A 51 4.83 -18.37 9.92
C ARG A 51 6.01 -17.38 9.99
N CYS A 52 5.80 -16.18 10.51
CA CYS A 52 6.78 -15.10 10.67
C CYS A 52 7.00 -14.68 12.13
N GLU A 53 8.18 -14.15 12.43
CA GLU A 53 8.51 -13.58 13.75
C GLU A 53 8.59 -12.04 13.73
N SER A 54 8.84 -11.44 12.56
CA SER A 54 8.91 -10.00 12.36
C SER A 54 8.61 -9.62 10.91
N ASN A 55 8.46 -8.32 10.64
CA ASN A 55 8.19 -7.80 9.30
C ASN A 55 9.31 -8.11 8.30
N GLU A 56 10.56 -8.07 8.76
CA GLU A 56 11.76 -8.15 7.93
C GLU A 56 12.02 -9.54 7.35
N VAL A 57 11.36 -10.60 7.86
CA VAL A 57 11.50 -11.97 7.31
C VAL A 57 10.49 -12.27 6.20
N CYS A 58 9.50 -11.41 5.97
CA CYS A 58 8.50 -11.58 4.92
C CYS A 58 8.92 -10.88 3.63
N ARG A 59 8.77 -11.53 2.47
CA ARG A 59 8.99 -10.92 1.14
C ARG A 59 8.13 -9.68 0.91
N SER A 60 6.91 -9.68 1.45
CA SER A 60 5.98 -8.54 1.46
C SER A 60 6.36 -7.42 2.44
N THR A 61 7.31 -7.67 3.34
CA THR A 61 7.63 -6.90 4.55
C THR A 61 6.50 -6.78 5.60
N TYR A 62 5.39 -7.52 5.47
CA TYR A 62 4.26 -7.46 6.39
C TYR A 62 4.04 -8.78 7.15
N CYS A 63 4.32 -8.78 8.46
CA CYS A 63 4.04 -9.88 9.37
C CYS A 63 2.78 -9.56 10.21
N LEU A 64 1.70 -10.30 10.03
CA LEU A 64 0.40 -10.06 10.65
C LEU A 64 0.10 -11.09 11.74
N ALA A 65 -0.39 -10.63 12.89
CA ALA A 65 -0.63 -11.49 14.06
C ALA A 65 -2.03 -12.13 14.04
N HIS A 66 -2.07 -13.43 14.34
CA HIS A 66 -3.24 -14.28 14.58
C HIS A 66 -3.16 -14.89 16.00
N PRO A 67 -4.24 -15.46 16.59
CA PRO A 67 -4.13 -16.11 17.90
C PRO A 67 -3.17 -17.30 17.94
N ASP A 68 -2.97 -17.99 16.81
CA ASP A 68 -2.21 -19.25 16.71
C ASP A 68 -0.78 -19.05 16.16
N GLY A 69 -0.39 -17.80 15.87
CA GLY A 69 0.95 -17.35 15.49
C GLY A 69 0.90 -16.06 14.68
N ALA A 70 2.01 -15.62 14.08
CA ALA A 70 1.98 -14.54 13.09
C ALA A 70 2.39 -15.09 11.72
N PHE A 71 1.77 -14.62 10.64
CA PHE A 71 2.02 -15.06 9.26
C PHE A 71 2.41 -13.89 8.35
N CYS A 72 3.15 -14.18 7.28
CA CYS A 72 3.46 -13.21 6.26
C CYS A 72 2.20 -12.88 5.44
N SER A 73 1.71 -11.64 5.58
CA SER A 73 0.55 -11.12 4.86
C SER A 73 0.99 -10.31 3.64
N ARG A 74 0.05 -9.75 2.88
CA ARG A 74 0.29 -8.82 1.77
C ARG A 74 -0.74 -7.70 1.76
N LEU A 75 -0.44 -6.63 1.03
CA LEU A 75 -1.38 -5.54 0.79
C LEU A 75 -2.64 -6.06 0.10
N CYS A 76 -3.79 -5.96 0.78
CA CYS A 76 -5.07 -6.45 0.25
C CYS A 76 -5.70 -5.53 -0.81
N GLU A 77 -5.04 -4.40 -1.09
CA GLU A 77 -5.29 -3.50 -2.21
C GLU A 77 -5.25 -4.20 -3.58
N LEU A 78 -4.54 -5.33 -3.69
CA LEU A 78 -4.47 -6.18 -4.88
C LEU A 78 -5.47 -7.36 -4.86
N GLY A 79 -6.32 -7.43 -3.82
CA GLY A 79 -7.19 -8.56 -3.53
C GLY A 79 -6.53 -9.66 -2.69
N CYS A 80 -7.34 -10.37 -1.91
CA CYS A 80 -6.88 -11.50 -1.08
C CYS A 80 -7.21 -12.86 -1.71
N PRO A 81 -6.42 -13.91 -1.40
CA PRO A 81 -6.74 -15.29 -1.78
C PRO A 81 -8.07 -15.79 -1.20
N ALA A 82 -8.54 -16.95 -1.65
CA ALA A 82 -9.72 -17.59 -1.06
C ALA A 82 -9.44 -17.99 0.40
N GLY A 83 -10.40 -17.79 1.30
CA GLY A 83 -10.20 -17.93 2.76
C GLY A 83 -9.78 -16.64 3.48
N TRP A 84 -9.39 -15.60 2.72
CA TRP A 84 -8.82 -14.37 3.24
C TRP A 84 -9.69 -13.14 2.91
N GLU A 85 -9.78 -12.17 3.84
CA GLU A 85 -10.44 -10.89 3.66
C GLU A 85 -9.51 -9.68 3.93
N CYS A 86 -9.83 -8.55 3.31
CA CYS A 86 -9.06 -7.31 3.41
C CYS A 86 -9.45 -6.54 4.67
N LYS A 87 -8.52 -6.32 5.60
CA LYS A 87 -8.74 -5.60 6.87
C LYS A 87 -7.79 -4.43 7.03
N GLU A 88 -8.27 -3.31 7.56
CA GLU A 88 -7.40 -2.24 8.06
C GLU A 88 -6.61 -2.72 9.29
N VAL A 89 -5.29 -2.57 9.25
CA VAL A 89 -4.42 -2.73 10.42
C VAL A 89 -3.60 -1.46 10.64
N PRO A 90 -3.17 -1.14 11.87
CA PRO A 90 -2.19 -0.08 12.10
C PRO A 90 -0.90 -0.36 11.32
N ASN A 91 -0.40 0.61 10.56
CA ASN A 91 0.74 0.41 9.67
C ASN A 91 2.00 -0.10 10.44
N PRO A 92 2.47 -1.33 10.20
CA PRO A 92 3.60 -1.91 10.93
C PRO A 92 4.93 -1.16 10.75
N HIS A 93 5.08 -0.41 9.66
CA HIS A 93 6.29 0.39 9.37
C HIS A 93 6.29 1.79 10.01
N GLY A 94 5.28 2.12 10.83
CA GLY A 94 5.31 3.31 11.69
C GLY A 94 5.05 4.66 10.99
N PHE A 95 4.80 4.68 9.68
CA PHE A 95 4.24 5.84 9.00
C PHE A 95 2.75 5.94 9.40
N GLY A 96 2.44 6.88 10.29
CA GLY A 96 1.16 6.95 10.99
C GLY A 96 -0.06 6.89 10.05
N GLY A 97 -0.87 5.84 10.23
CA GLY A 97 -2.04 5.52 9.42
C GLY A 97 -2.43 4.05 9.57
N THR A 98 -3.50 3.66 8.92
CA THR A 98 -3.88 2.27 8.67
C THR A 98 -3.33 1.80 7.31
N VAL A 99 -3.24 0.49 7.12
CA VAL A 99 -2.92 -0.16 5.86
C VAL A 99 -3.84 -1.38 5.70
N GLY A 100 -4.30 -1.65 4.48
CA GLY A 100 -5.09 -2.84 4.19
C GLY A 100 -4.19 -4.07 4.04
N LEU A 101 -4.30 -5.05 4.93
CA LEU A 101 -3.65 -6.36 4.82
C LEU A 101 -4.66 -7.50 4.68
N CYS A 102 -4.24 -8.60 4.06
CA CYS A 102 -5.03 -9.83 4.02
C CYS A 102 -4.99 -10.55 5.37
N ALA A 103 -6.16 -10.77 5.97
CA ALA A 103 -6.38 -11.51 7.21
C ALA A 103 -7.36 -12.66 6.98
N VAL A 104 -7.25 -13.71 7.78
CA VAL A 104 -8.14 -14.89 7.74
C VAL A 104 -9.60 -14.47 7.97
N ILE A 105 -10.55 -15.08 7.25
CA ILE A 105 -11.99 -14.83 7.42
C ILE A 105 -12.47 -15.42 8.75
N GLN A 106 -12.61 -14.55 9.77
CA GLN A 106 -13.19 -14.91 11.07
C GLN A 106 -14.70 -14.65 11.18
N ASN A 107 -15.26 -13.84 10.26
CA ASN A 107 -16.67 -13.39 10.19
C ASN A 107 -17.47 -13.50 11.50
N ARG A 108 -17.32 -12.51 12.38
CA ARG A 108 -18.05 -12.44 13.66
C ARG A 108 -19.24 -11.49 13.64
N LEU A 109 -19.72 -11.08 12.47
CA LEU A 109 -20.76 -10.05 12.35
C LEU A 109 -22.01 -10.36 13.18
N CYS A 110 -22.46 -9.43 14.01
CA CYS A 110 -23.58 -9.60 14.95
C CYS A 110 -23.43 -10.71 16.02
N MET A 111 -22.21 -11.23 16.25
CA MET A 111 -21.89 -12.05 17.43
C MET A 111 -21.66 -11.15 18.65
N ALA A 112 -21.91 -11.67 19.86
CA ALA A 112 -21.77 -10.91 21.10
C ALA A 112 -20.29 -10.70 21.48
N CYS A 113 -19.92 -9.49 21.89
CA CYS A 113 -18.53 -9.09 22.11
C CYS A 113 -18.32 -8.38 23.46
N VAL A 114 -17.05 -8.28 23.88
CA VAL A 114 -16.64 -7.53 25.09
C VAL A 114 -15.81 -6.29 24.73
N ASP A 115 -14.94 -6.42 23.73
CA ASP A 115 -14.07 -5.40 23.16
C ASP A 115 -13.82 -5.69 21.66
N ASP A 116 -13.17 -4.77 20.94
CA ASP A 116 -12.97 -4.88 19.47
C ASP A 116 -12.15 -6.13 19.09
N ARG A 117 -11.23 -6.56 19.97
CA ARG A 117 -10.45 -7.81 19.81
C ARG A 117 -11.30 -9.07 19.90
N SER A 118 -12.50 -8.99 20.47
CA SER A 118 -13.48 -10.08 20.44
C SER A 118 -14.01 -10.32 19.01
N CYS A 119 -13.95 -9.30 18.15
CA CYS A 119 -14.57 -9.28 16.82
C CYS A 119 -13.58 -9.57 15.69
N ASN A 120 -12.37 -9.01 15.74
CA ASN A 120 -11.24 -9.43 14.91
C ASN A 120 -9.91 -9.10 15.60
N VAL A 121 -8.88 -9.92 15.38
CA VAL A 121 -7.52 -9.69 15.90
C VAL A 121 -6.86 -8.41 15.41
N THR A 122 -7.22 -7.92 14.21
CA THR A 122 -6.75 -6.63 13.67
C THR A 122 -7.27 -5.42 14.45
N GLY A 123 -8.43 -5.56 15.10
CA GLY A 123 -9.16 -4.45 15.73
C GLY A 123 -9.93 -3.55 14.78
N SER A 124 -10.06 -3.90 13.48
CA SER A 124 -10.88 -3.15 12.50
C SER A 124 -12.37 -3.38 12.67
N ASP A 125 -12.76 -4.59 13.08
CA ASP A 125 -14.14 -4.97 13.34
C ASP A 125 -14.47 -4.56 14.79
N LEU A 126 -15.39 -3.60 14.96
CA LEU A 126 -15.63 -2.96 16.26
C LEU A 126 -16.70 -3.67 17.10
N CYS A 127 -16.53 -3.63 18.42
CA CYS A 127 -17.54 -4.09 19.37
C CYS A 127 -18.55 -2.98 19.66
N SER A 128 -19.60 -2.92 18.85
CA SER A 128 -20.59 -1.83 18.80
C SER A 128 -21.83 -2.08 19.67
N ASP A 129 -22.42 -1.03 20.26
CA ASP A 129 -23.75 -1.11 20.90
C ASP A 129 -24.84 -1.16 19.83
N ILE A 130 -25.36 -2.36 19.57
CA ILE A 130 -26.37 -2.64 18.56
C ILE A 130 -27.65 -3.15 19.27
N GLY A 131 -28.64 -2.26 19.38
CA GLY A 131 -29.93 -2.59 19.99
C GLY A 131 -29.92 -2.67 21.52
N GLY A 132 -28.95 -2.03 22.20
CA GLY A 132 -28.83 -2.05 23.66
C GLY A 132 -28.01 -3.23 24.18
N GLY A 133 -27.01 -3.66 23.42
CA GLY A 133 -26.13 -4.77 23.71
C GLY A 133 -24.92 -4.76 22.78
N ASN A 134 -23.78 -5.27 23.26
CA ASN A 134 -22.53 -5.24 22.53
C ASN A 134 -22.46 -6.39 21.52
N PHE A 135 -22.39 -6.05 20.23
CA PHE A 135 -22.23 -7.00 19.13
C PHE A 135 -21.19 -6.50 18.14
N CYS A 136 -20.48 -7.44 17.51
CA CYS A 136 -19.50 -7.11 16.49
C CYS A 136 -20.15 -6.49 15.26
N SER A 137 -19.65 -5.33 14.85
CA SER A 137 -19.75 -4.83 13.49
C SER A 137 -18.46 -5.16 12.74
N THR A 138 -18.55 -5.33 11.42
CA THR A 138 -17.40 -5.63 10.57
C THR A 138 -16.97 -4.38 9.80
N ASP A 139 -15.66 -4.21 9.60
CA ASP A 139 -15.13 -3.15 8.75
C ASP A 139 -15.69 -3.27 7.32
N CYS A 140 -16.11 -2.12 6.77
CA CYS A 140 -16.60 -2.01 5.40
C CYS A 140 -15.84 -0.93 4.60
N THR A 141 -14.58 -0.71 4.96
CA THR A 141 -13.67 0.22 4.28
C THR A 141 -13.31 -0.31 2.89
N TYR A 142 -13.05 -1.62 2.76
CA TYR A 142 -12.73 -2.26 1.48
C TYR A 142 -13.83 -3.17 0.91
N SER A 143 -14.71 -3.70 1.78
CA SER A 143 -15.77 -4.64 1.41
C SER A 143 -17.16 -4.00 1.49
N SER A 144 -18.11 -4.44 0.67
CA SER A 144 -19.50 -4.04 0.82
C SER A 144 -20.21 -4.90 1.85
N CYS A 145 -20.96 -4.27 2.76
CA CYS A 145 -21.73 -4.98 3.76
C CYS A 145 -22.70 -6.01 3.17
N PRO A 146 -22.90 -7.15 3.86
CA PRO A 146 -23.88 -8.16 3.46
C PRO A 146 -25.31 -7.62 3.54
N THR A 147 -26.24 -8.31 2.88
CA THR A 147 -27.68 -7.95 2.87
C THR A 147 -28.21 -7.72 4.29
N GLY A 148 -28.96 -6.64 4.49
CA GLY A 148 -29.53 -6.25 5.79
C GLY A 148 -28.63 -5.35 6.65
N TYR A 149 -27.51 -4.87 6.11
CA TYR A 149 -26.59 -3.94 6.78
C TYR A 149 -26.25 -2.75 5.88
N THR A 150 -26.09 -1.58 6.51
CA THR A 150 -25.62 -0.36 5.86
C THR A 150 -24.24 0.02 6.39
N CYS A 151 -23.27 0.14 5.48
CA CYS A 151 -21.93 0.64 5.79
C CYS A 151 -22.01 2.09 6.28
N SER A 152 -21.63 2.32 7.54
CA SER A 152 -21.83 3.58 8.26
C SER A 152 -20.57 3.99 9.01
N ALA A 153 -20.25 5.28 9.00
CA ALA A 153 -19.16 5.82 9.81
C ALA A 153 -19.50 5.75 11.31
N THR A 154 -18.54 5.32 12.13
CA THR A 154 -18.64 5.25 13.59
C THR A 154 -17.50 6.02 14.26
N ASP A 155 -17.85 6.78 15.31
CA ASP A 155 -16.88 7.59 16.08
C ASP A 155 -16.14 6.72 17.11
N ALA A 156 -15.17 5.93 16.65
CA ALA A 156 -14.28 5.15 17.52
C ALA A 156 -12.86 5.74 17.52
N LEU A 157 -12.28 5.91 18.70
CA LEU A 157 -10.85 6.25 18.92
C LEU A 157 -10.30 7.53 18.26
N GLY A 158 -11.15 8.42 17.73
CA GLY A 158 -10.74 9.73 17.21
C GLY A 158 -10.51 9.78 15.70
N GLY A 159 -10.91 8.74 14.97
CA GLY A 159 -11.14 8.74 13.52
C GLY A 159 -12.55 8.20 13.22
N ALA A 160 -12.98 8.30 11.97
CA ALA A 160 -14.23 7.71 11.51
C ALA A 160 -13.95 6.35 10.85
N LEU A 161 -14.19 5.25 11.58
CA LEU A 161 -14.08 3.90 11.03
C LEU A 161 -15.41 3.50 10.38
N MET A 162 -15.36 2.85 9.22
CA MET A 162 -16.54 2.43 8.47
C MET A 162 -16.97 1.03 8.91
N GLN A 163 -18.21 0.88 9.39
CA GLN A 163 -18.70 -0.36 9.98
C GLN A 163 -20.05 -0.79 9.39
N CYS A 164 -20.24 -2.09 9.20
CA CYS A 164 -21.53 -2.68 8.86
C CYS A 164 -22.45 -2.68 10.07
N LEU A 165 -23.41 -1.75 10.08
CA LEU A 165 -24.47 -1.69 11.09
C LEU A 165 -25.79 -2.23 10.51
N PRO A 166 -26.56 -3.02 11.27
CA PRO A 166 -27.75 -3.67 10.73
C PRO A 166 -28.92 -2.70 10.56
N ASP A 167 -29.62 -2.81 9.43
CA ASP A 167 -30.76 -1.96 9.07
C ASP A 167 -31.96 -2.12 10.04
N SER A 168 -32.05 -3.29 10.69
CA SER A 168 -33.01 -3.60 11.76
C SER A 168 -32.70 -2.92 13.10
N ALA A 169 -31.53 -2.30 13.24
CA ALA A 169 -30.96 -1.81 14.49
C ALA A 169 -30.80 -2.88 15.60
N GLY A 170 -30.71 -4.18 15.25
CA GLY A 170 -30.56 -5.26 16.21
C GLY A 170 -30.11 -6.60 15.61
N CYS A 171 -29.23 -7.31 16.31
CA CYS A 171 -28.65 -8.60 15.89
C CYS A 171 -29.55 -9.84 16.13
N ARG A 172 -30.88 -9.68 16.11
CA ARG A 172 -31.83 -10.79 16.31
C ARG A 172 -32.48 -11.15 14.99
N CYS A 173 -32.71 -12.44 14.74
CA CYS A 173 -33.57 -12.86 13.64
C CYS A 173 -35.04 -12.68 14.04
N ASP A 174 -35.70 -11.71 13.42
CA ASP A 174 -37.14 -11.47 13.52
C ASP A 174 -37.71 -10.99 12.17
N ALA A 175 -38.99 -10.60 12.15
CA ALA A 175 -39.68 -10.19 10.92
C ALA A 175 -39.11 -8.93 10.23
N THR A 176 -38.27 -8.15 10.92
CA THR A 176 -37.61 -6.94 10.38
C THR A 176 -36.21 -7.21 9.83
N SER A 177 -35.63 -8.38 10.12
CA SER A 177 -34.28 -8.77 9.74
C SER A 177 -34.22 -9.93 8.75
N VAL A 178 -35.33 -10.29 8.09
CA VAL A 178 -35.34 -11.41 7.14
C VAL A 178 -34.42 -11.10 5.95
N GLY A 179 -33.46 -11.99 5.67
CA GLY A 179 -32.39 -11.79 4.70
C GLY A 179 -31.11 -11.14 5.26
N MET A 180 -31.11 -10.73 6.53
CA MET A 180 -29.90 -10.31 7.26
C MET A 180 -28.97 -11.51 7.48
N ALA A 181 -27.66 -11.34 7.29
CA ALA A 181 -26.64 -12.35 7.56
C ALA A 181 -25.91 -12.10 8.90
N ARG A 182 -25.58 -13.11 9.70
CA ARG A 182 -24.68 -12.99 10.85
C ARG A 182 -23.50 -13.93 10.69
N GLY A 183 -22.42 -13.65 11.42
CA GLY A 183 -21.29 -14.54 11.59
C GLY A 183 -21.67 -15.86 12.27
N CYS A 184 -20.99 -16.92 11.87
CA CYS A 184 -21.04 -18.24 12.50
C CYS A 184 -19.67 -18.92 12.35
N GLU A 185 -19.43 -19.95 13.15
CA GLU A 185 -18.15 -20.67 13.21
C GLU A 185 -18.43 -22.18 13.15
N GLN A 186 -17.60 -22.93 12.43
CA GLN A 186 -17.51 -24.39 12.54
C GLN A 186 -16.14 -24.77 13.12
N SER A 187 -16.14 -25.46 14.26
CA SER A 187 -14.93 -25.92 14.95
C SER A 187 -14.92 -27.44 15.08
N ASN A 188 -13.73 -28.04 14.98
CA ASN A 188 -13.50 -29.45 15.32
C ASN A 188 -12.11 -29.62 15.99
N ASP A 189 -11.46 -30.77 15.83
CA ASP A 189 -10.14 -31.04 16.41
C ASP A 189 -8.97 -30.47 15.56
N TRP A 190 -9.22 -30.01 14.34
CA TRP A 190 -8.25 -29.35 13.46
C TRP A 190 -8.20 -27.84 13.72
N GLY A 191 -9.27 -27.11 13.39
CA GLY A 191 -9.31 -25.66 13.59
C GLY A 191 -10.71 -25.06 13.76
N THR A 192 -10.89 -23.80 13.35
CA THR A 192 -12.16 -23.06 13.44
C THR A 192 -12.35 -22.10 12.26
N CYS A 193 -13.14 -22.52 11.28
CA CYS A 193 -13.47 -21.70 10.12
C CYS A 193 -14.67 -20.77 10.38
N GLY A 194 -14.55 -19.51 9.95
CA GLY A 194 -15.64 -18.53 9.96
C GLY A 194 -16.56 -18.63 8.74
N GLY A 195 -17.82 -18.21 8.89
CA GLY A 195 -18.81 -18.17 7.82
C GLY A 195 -20.05 -17.38 8.22
N ALA A 196 -21.15 -17.56 7.49
CA ALA A 196 -22.40 -16.84 7.68
C ALA A 196 -23.64 -17.72 7.88
N GLU A 197 -24.62 -17.19 8.61
CA GLU A 197 -26.00 -17.68 8.67
C GLU A 197 -26.96 -16.56 8.23
N VAL A 198 -27.99 -16.89 7.44
CA VAL A 198 -28.99 -15.93 6.95
C VAL A 198 -30.32 -16.12 7.68
N CYS A 199 -30.89 -15.02 8.19
CA CYS A 199 -32.19 -15.01 8.86
C CYS A 199 -33.32 -15.32 7.87
N GLN A 200 -34.00 -16.44 8.10
CA GLN A 200 -35.06 -17.00 7.28
C GLN A 200 -36.43 -16.36 7.59
N GLY A 201 -37.39 -16.50 6.65
CA GLY A 201 -38.74 -15.95 6.79
C GLY A 201 -39.60 -16.57 7.91
N ASP A 202 -39.13 -17.63 8.55
CA ASP A 202 -39.74 -18.25 9.74
C ASP A 202 -39.14 -17.75 11.07
N GLN A 203 -38.24 -16.76 11.02
CA GLN A 203 -37.52 -16.16 12.16
C GLN A 203 -36.50 -17.12 12.80
N SER A 204 -35.98 -18.07 12.03
CA SER A 204 -34.80 -18.87 12.37
C SER A 204 -33.58 -18.46 11.54
N TRP A 205 -32.38 -18.76 12.04
CA TRP A 205 -31.15 -18.66 11.25
C TRP A 205 -30.99 -19.91 10.38
N SER A 206 -30.39 -19.76 9.20
CA SER A 206 -30.02 -20.91 8.35
C SER A 206 -28.99 -21.80 9.04
N LEU A 207 -28.62 -22.91 8.38
CA LEU A 207 -27.35 -23.57 8.68
C LEU A 207 -26.20 -22.58 8.39
N CYS A 208 -25.12 -22.71 9.16
CA CYS A 208 -23.86 -22.02 8.92
C CYS A 208 -23.24 -22.51 7.61
N ASP A 209 -22.72 -21.59 6.78
CA ASP A 209 -22.06 -21.91 5.51
C ASP A 209 -20.52 -21.96 5.59
N ALA A 210 -19.94 -21.77 6.78
CA ALA A 210 -18.50 -21.95 7.03
C ALA A 210 -18.03 -23.33 6.57
N SER A 211 -16.84 -23.41 5.98
CA SER A 211 -16.15 -24.67 5.73
C SER A 211 -16.04 -25.49 7.01
N THR A 212 -16.07 -26.82 6.90
CA THR A 212 -15.66 -27.68 8.01
C THR A 212 -14.14 -27.77 7.97
N PRO A 213 -13.40 -27.39 9.03
CA PRO A 213 -11.94 -27.54 9.07
C PRO A 213 -11.51 -28.98 8.78
N VAL A 214 -10.43 -29.16 8.04
CA VAL A 214 -9.82 -30.47 7.75
C VAL A 214 -8.31 -30.38 7.91
N GLU A 215 -7.64 -31.52 7.98
CA GLU A 215 -6.17 -31.61 7.93
C GLU A 215 -5.63 -30.88 6.68
N GLU A 216 -4.54 -30.12 6.85
CA GLU A 216 -3.89 -29.37 5.76
C GLU A 216 -3.58 -30.24 4.54
N LEU A 217 -3.67 -29.61 3.37
CA LEU A 217 -3.33 -30.17 2.07
C LEU A 217 -2.43 -29.20 1.34
N CYS A 218 -1.41 -29.70 0.63
CA CYS A 218 -0.62 -28.87 -0.27
C CYS A 218 -1.46 -28.41 -1.47
N ASP A 219 -2.17 -27.29 -1.32
CA ASP A 219 -2.98 -26.66 -2.37
C ASP A 219 -2.97 -25.12 -2.36
N GLY A 220 -2.20 -24.49 -1.46
CA GLY A 220 -2.11 -23.04 -1.35
C GLY A 220 -3.29 -22.40 -0.61
N THR A 221 -4.05 -23.19 0.17
CA THR A 221 -5.21 -22.74 0.95
C THR A 221 -5.08 -23.20 2.39
N ASP A 222 -5.29 -22.28 3.33
CA ASP A 222 -5.58 -22.54 4.75
C ASP A 222 -6.83 -23.46 4.87
N ASN A 223 -6.62 -24.76 5.14
CA ASN A 223 -7.62 -25.83 5.10
C ASN A 223 -8.27 -26.07 6.48
N ASP A 224 -7.55 -25.83 7.57
CA ASP A 224 -8.02 -25.92 8.95
C ASP A 224 -8.48 -24.57 9.56
N CYS A 225 -8.14 -23.46 8.91
CA CYS A 225 -8.44 -22.07 9.28
C CYS A 225 -7.63 -21.54 10.49
N ASP A 226 -6.45 -22.08 10.81
CA ASP A 226 -5.51 -21.55 11.83
C ASP A 226 -4.70 -20.32 11.35
N GLY A 227 -4.76 -19.98 10.06
CA GLY A 227 -4.15 -18.78 9.50
C GLY A 227 -2.71 -18.94 8.99
N PHE A 228 -2.20 -20.15 8.89
CA PHE A 228 -1.07 -20.46 8.03
C PHE A 228 -1.58 -21.14 6.74
N ILE A 229 -0.66 -21.48 5.83
CA ILE A 229 -0.98 -22.11 4.56
C ILE A 229 0.02 -23.23 4.36
N ASP A 230 -0.48 -24.43 4.05
CA ASP A 230 0.31 -25.63 3.75
C ASP A 230 1.33 -26.02 4.86
N GLU A 231 1.05 -25.67 6.13
CA GLU A 231 1.95 -25.94 7.26
C GLU A 231 1.72 -27.29 7.94
N GLU A 232 2.68 -27.69 8.78
CA GLU A 232 2.75 -29.00 9.47
C GLU A 232 2.61 -30.25 8.55
N LEU A 233 2.58 -30.06 7.24
CA LEU A 233 2.51 -31.10 6.22
C LEU A 233 3.69 -32.08 6.34
N ALA A 234 3.36 -33.36 6.47
CA ALA A 234 4.36 -34.43 6.47
C ALA A 234 4.89 -34.66 5.05
N GLN A 235 6.06 -34.07 4.76
CA GLN A 235 6.83 -34.37 3.54
C GLN A 235 6.99 -35.88 3.38
N ALA A 236 6.49 -36.43 2.27
CA ALA A 236 6.64 -37.83 1.93
C ALA A 236 7.99 -38.08 1.25
N GLU A 237 8.57 -39.26 1.45
CA GLU A 237 9.68 -39.72 0.61
C GLU A 237 9.17 -39.92 -0.82
N CYS A 238 9.79 -39.21 -1.76
CA CYS A 238 9.53 -39.33 -3.19
C CYS A 238 10.74 -39.96 -3.88
N VAL A 239 10.55 -40.45 -5.11
CA VAL A 239 11.66 -40.99 -5.90
C VAL A 239 11.61 -40.57 -7.37
N THR A 240 12.75 -40.14 -7.89
CA THR A 240 13.00 -39.99 -9.33
C THR A 240 13.75 -41.22 -9.82
N SER A 241 13.23 -41.91 -10.85
CA SER A 241 13.82 -43.15 -11.36
C SER A 241 13.91 -43.16 -12.88
N ASN A 242 14.99 -43.75 -13.40
CA ASN A 242 15.21 -43.93 -14.85
C ASN A 242 15.97 -45.24 -15.14
N GLU A 243 16.87 -45.25 -16.14
CA GLU A 243 17.64 -46.46 -16.49
C GLU A 243 18.95 -46.63 -15.70
N PHE A 244 19.39 -45.60 -14.97
CA PHE A 244 20.59 -45.63 -14.13
C PHE A 244 20.25 -46.06 -12.71
N GLY A 245 19.41 -45.29 -12.01
CA GLY A 245 19.12 -45.57 -10.60
C GLY A 245 17.77 -45.07 -10.11
N THR A 246 17.67 -44.78 -8.81
CA THR A 246 16.45 -44.31 -8.14
C THR A 246 16.82 -43.40 -6.97
N CYS A 247 16.93 -42.11 -7.26
CA CYS A 247 17.19 -41.09 -6.25
C CYS A 247 15.97 -40.89 -5.39
N ALA A 248 16.18 -40.91 -4.07
CA ALA A 248 15.20 -40.52 -3.09
C ALA A 248 15.33 -39.02 -2.79
N GLY A 249 14.18 -38.38 -2.60
CA GLY A 249 14.06 -37.01 -2.15
C GLY A 249 12.81 -36.87 -1.30
N LEU A 250 12.39 -35.64 -1.08
CA LEU A 250 11.18 -35.32 -0.36
C LEU A 250 10.19 -34.63 -1.32
N GLU A 251 8.91 -34.90 -1.11
CA GLU A 251 7.88 -34.04 -1.68
C GLU A 251 7.99 -32.68 -0.98
N GLN A 252 8.35 -31.64 -1.74
CA GLN A 252 8.24 -30.24 -1.32
C GLN A 252 6.87 -29.71 -1.75
N CYS A 253 6.23 -28.95 -0.86
CA CYS A 253 4.98 -28.28 -1.19
C CYS A 253 5.28 -26.90 -1.79
N LEU A 254 4.75 -26.61 -2.98
CA LEU A 254 4.76 -25.27 -3.60
C LEU A 254 3.35 -24.66 -3.62
N GLY A 255 2.56 -24.94 -2.57
CA GLY A 255 1.17 -24.54 -2.40
C GLY A 255 0.30 -24.87 -3.59
N PHE A 256 -0.12 -23.88 -4.37
CA PHE A 256 -1.04 -24.07 -5.50
C PHE A 256 -0.48 -24.98 -6.60
N ASP A 257 0.84 -25.02 -6.79
CA ASP A 257 1.48 -25.95 -7.74
C ASP A 257 1.60 -27.39 -7.18
N GLY A 258 1.26 -27.58 -5.89
CA GLY A 258 1.15 -28.87 -5.23
C GLY A 258 2.50 -29.47 -4.80
N TRP A 259 2.48 -30.78 -4.53
CA TRP A 259 3.66 -31.56 -4.19
C TRP A 259 4.55 -31.79 -5.43
N ILE A 260 5.81 -31.39 -5.33
CA ILE A 260 6.89 -31.65 -6.28
C ILE A 260 7.95 -32.50 -5.59
N CYS A 261 8.45 -33.53 -6.28
CA CYS A 261 9.59 -34.31 -5.80
C CYS A 261 10.90 -33.56 -6.05
N ASP A 262 11.69 -33.29 -5.00
CA ASP A 262 13.00 -32.64 -5.11
C ASP A 262 14.16 -33.61 -5.43
N ALA A 263 13.88 -34.92 -5.54
CA ALA A 263 14.87 -35.94 -5.85
C ALA A 263 15.58 -35.68 -7.19
N GLU A 264 16.91 -35.63 -7.16
CA GLU A 264 17.76 -35.48 -8.34
C GLU A 264 17.47 -36.55 -9.40
N VAL A 265 17.76 -36.26 -10.68
CA VAL A 265 17.54 -37.22 -11.76
C VAL A 265 18.75 -38.16 -11.81
N PRO A 266 18.60 -39.48 -11.58
CA PRO A 266 19.73 -40.40 -11.56
C PRO A 266 20.53 -40.32 -12.87
N ALA A 267 21.84 -40.30 -12.79
CA ALA A 267 22.75 -40.42 -13.93
C ALA A 267 23.59 -41.69 -13.78
N GLY A 268 24.33 -42.07 -14.82
CA GLY A 268 25.31 -43.15 -14.68
C GLY A 268 26.55 -42.62 -13.98
N GLU A 269 27.05 -43.35 -13.00
CA GLU A 269 28.21 -42.97 -12.20
C GLU A 269 29.34 -42.38 -13.04
N THR A 270 29.76 -41.18 -12.66
CA THR A 270 30.92 -40.51 -13.25
C THR A 270 31.84 -40.14 -12.09
N CYS A 271 33.07 -40.67 -12.05
CA CYS A 271 33.97 -40.46 -10.91
C CYS A 271 34.18 -38.97 -10.55
N ASN A 272 33.37 -38.47 -9.61
CA ASN A 272 33.17 -37.06 -9.30
C ASN A 272 32.98 -36.80 -7.80
N TYR A 273 33.06 -37.84 -6.96
CA TYR A 273 32.84 -37.85 -5.51
C TYR A 273 31.38 -37.60 -5.08
N ARG A 274 30.41 -37.95 -5.93
CA ARG A 274 28.97 -37.98 -5.67
C ARG A 274 28.42 -39.38 -5.92
N ASP A 275 27.16 -39.54 -5.57
CA ASP A 275 26.34 -40.73 -5.77
C ASP A 275 25.33 -40.30 -6.85
N ASP A 276 25.72 -40.45 -8.12
CA ASP A 276 25.00 -39.90 -9.28
C ASP A 276 23.76 -40.76 -9.60
N ASP A 277 23.79 -42.07 -9.32
CA ASP A 277 22.66 -42.99 -9.51
C ASP A 277 21.78 -43.21 -8.24
N CYS A 278 22.30 -42.74 -7.10
CA CYS A 278 21.69 -42.76 -5.77
C CYS A 278 21.53 -44.14 -5.12
N ASP A 279 22.41 -45.11 -5.40
CA ASP A 279 22.42 -46.42 -4.74
C ASP A 279 22.99 -46.41 -3.29
N SER A 280 23.49 -45.25 -2.83
CA SER A 280 24.22 -45.03 -1.56
C SER A 280 25.71 -45.42 -1.56
N VAL A 281 26.31 -45.63 -2.73
CA VAL A 281 27.76 -45.88 -2.91
C VAL A 281 28.33 -44.87 -3.90
N ILE A 282 28.98 -43.82 -3.36
CA ILE A 282 29.71 -42.82 -4.14
C ILE A 282 30.71 -43.48 -5.09
N ASP A 283 30.60 -43.17 -6.38
CA ASP A 283 31.44 -43.67 -7.48
C ASP A 283 31.52 -45.23 -7.54
N ASP A 284 30.39 -45.95 -7.37
CA ASP A 284 30.33 -47.43 -7.20
C ASP A 284 31.07 -48.21 -8.31
N ASP A 285 30.90 -47.81 -9.58
CA ASP A 285 31.56 -48.37 -10.77
C ASP A 285 33.10 -48.15 -10.76
N PHE A 286 33.64 -47.35 -9.83
CA PHE A 286 35.05 -46.96 -9.70
C PHE A 286 35.73 -47.40 -8.38
N VAL A 287 34.98 -47.88 -7.39
CA VAL A 287 35.49 -48.31 -6.07
C VAL A 287 35.35 -49.82 -5.83
N ASP A 288 36.08 -50.35 -4.83
CA ASP A 288 35.94 -51.75 -4.39
C ASP A 288 34.88 -51.94 -3.30
N GLU A 289 34.66 -53.21 -2.88
CA GLU A 289 33.79 -53.61 -1.76
C GLU A 289 34.17 -52.95 -0.40
N GLN A 290 35.19 -52.10 -0.32
CA GLN A 290 35.59 -51.33 0.86
C GLN A 290 35.51 -49.80 0.62
N GLY A 291 34.95 -49.34 -0.51
CA GLY A 291 34.85 -47.92 -0.87
C GLY A 291 36.19 -47.29 -1.24
N ARG A 292 37.15 -48.09 -1.73
CA ARG A 292 38.47 -47.61 -2.16
C ARG A 292 38.56 -47.62 -3.67
N TYR A 293 39.05 -46.54 -4.26
CA TYR A 293 39.37 -46.52 -5.69
C TYR A 293 40.60 -47.37 -5.96
N VAL A 294 40.38 -48.54 -6.55
CA VAL A 294 41.43 -49.54 -6.90
C VAL A 294 41.56 -49.78 -8.41
N ALA A 295 40.74 -49.11 -9.22
CA ALA A 295 40.98 -49.04 -10.66
C ALA A 295 42.32 -48.36 -10.93
N ASN A 296 43.02 -48.78 -11.98
CA ASN A 296 44.34 -48.25 -12.30
C ASN A 296 44.28 -46.78 -12.73
N GLU A 297 43.15 -46.39 -13.31
CA GLU A 297 42.80 -45.06 -13.83
C GLU A 297 42.30 -44.09 -12.73
N HIS A 298 42.06 -44.59 -11.52
CA HIS A 298 41.49 -43.84 -10.38
C HIS A 298 42.18 -44.18 -9.05
N CYS A 299 43.44 -44.63 -9.06
CA CYS A 299 44.04 -45.26 -7.87
C CYS A 299 44.18 -44.29 -6.68
N GLY A 300 43.42 -44.54 -5.62
CA GLY A 300 43.37 -43.68 -4.43
C GLY A 300 42.52 -42.40 -4.58
N GLY A 301 41.88 -42.17 -5.74
CA GLY A 301 40.96 -41.06 -5.97
C GLY A 301 40.62 -40.85 -7.45
N CYS A 302 39.52 -40.16 -7.75
CA CYS A 302 39.08 -39.94 -9.12
C CYS A 302 40.14 -39.24 -9.99
N GLY A 303 40.35 -39.78 -11.19
CA GLY A 303 41.31 -39.28 -12.18
C GLY A 303 42.78 -39.59 -11.88
N GLN A 304 43.09 -40.32 -10.79
CA GLN A 304 44.45 -40.71 -10.43
C GLN A 304 44.93 -41.92 -11.26
N ASP A 305 45.17 -41.70 -12.56
CA ASP A 305 45.70 -42.75 -13.45
C ASP A 305 47.17 -43.06 -13.15
N CYS A 306 47.43 -44.26 -12.63
CA CYS A 306 48.78 -44.73 -12.32
C CYS A 306 49.72 -44.74 -13.54
N ALA A 307 49.20 -44.97 -14.75
CA ALA A 307 50.01 -44.92 -15.98
C ALA A 307 50.40 -43.47 -16.36
N ALA A 308 49.58 -42.48 -15.98
CA ALA A 308 49.92 -41.08 -16.12
C ALA A 308 50.82 -40.56 -14.97
N ILE A 309 50.62 -41.07 -13.75
CA ILE A 309 51.35 -40.66 -12.53
C ILE A 309 52.76 -41.27 -12.46
N ILE A 310 52.97 -42.49 -12.94
CA ILE A 310 54.30 -43.14 -12.97
C ILE A 310 54.88 -43.06 -14.39
N PRO A 311 55.84 -42.16 -14.65
CA PRO A 311 56.47 -42.02 -15.97
C PRO A 311 57.19 -43.31 -16.38
N HIS A 312 57.26 -43.56 -17.69
CA HIS A 312 57.94 -44.73 -18.28
C HIS A 312 57.45 -46.09 -17.77
N SER A 313 56.20 -46.15 -17.28
CA SER A 313 55.52 -47.39 -16.96
C SER A 313 54.90 -48.02 -18.22
N VAL A 314 54.97 -49.35 -18.31
CA VAL A 314 54.32 -50.17 -19.35
C VAL A 314 53.13 -50.94 -18.79
N ALA A 315 53.25 -51.38 -17.53
CA ALA A 315 52.17 -51.99 -16.78
C ALA A 315 52.21 -51.47 -15.33
N THR A 316 51.21 -50.68 -14.96
CA THR A 316 50.92 -50.29 -13.59
C THR A 316 49.81 -51.14 -12.98
N GLU A 317 49.72 -51.12 -11.66
CA GLU A 317 48.57 -51.58 -10.90
C GLU A 317 48.32 -50.64 -9.72
N CYS A 318 47.09 -50.62 -9.21
CA CYS A 318 46.79 -50.03 -7.91
C CYS A 318 46.93 -51.10 -6.82
N SER A 319 48.03 -51.11 -6.07
CA SER A 319 48.26 -52.09 -5.00
C SER A 319 47.79 -51.53 -3.65
N ILE A 320 47.11 -52.35 -2.84
CA ILE A 320 46.80 -51.99 -1.45
C ILE A 320 48.03 -52.20 -0.55
N ILE A 321 48.59 -51.12 -0.01
CA ILE A 321 49.78 -51.13 0.85
C ILE A 321 49.44 -50.46 2.19
N ASP A 322 49.67 -51.18 3.29
CA ASP A 322 49.30 -50.79 4.67
C ASP A 322 47.81 -50.40 4.90
N GLY A 323 46.95 -50.72 3.94
CA GLY A 323 45.49 -50.49 3.97
C GLY A 323 44.99 -49.55 2.88
N GLU A 324 45.87 -48.70 2.36
CA GLU A 324 45.56 -47.65 1.40
C GLU A 324 45.89 -48.08 -0.05
N PRO A 325 45.12 -47.66 -1.07
CA PRO A 325 45.49 -47.84 -2.46
C PRO A 325 46.68 -46.96 -2.82
N GLN A 326 47.67 -47.53 -3.51
CA GLN A 326 48.83 -46.80 -3.99
C GLN A 326 49.24 -47.32 -5.36
N CYS A 327 49.53 -46.40 -6.30
CA CYS A 327 50.08 -46.79 -7.59
C CYS A 327 51.39 -47.57 -7.43
N ARG A 328 51.51 -48.63 -8.21
CA ARG A 328 52.73 -49.42 -8.35
C ARG A 328 52.98 -49.75 -9.82
N VAL A 329 54.25 -49.89 -10.18
CA VAL A 329 54.67 -50.32 -11.51
C VAL A 329 55.27 -51.72 -11.49
N ASN A 330 54.70 -52.58 -12.33
CA ASN A 330 55.09 -53.97 -12.52
C ASN A 330 56.11 -54.13 -13.66
N GLU A 331 55.95 -53.33 -14.73
CA GLU A 331 56.83 -53.34 -15.90
C GLU A 331 57.10 -51.91 -16.36
N CYS A 332 58.37 -51.61 -16.64
CA CYS A 332 58.83 -50.32 -17.14
C CYS A 332 59.20 -50.40 -18.63
N GLU A 333 59.22 -49.25 -19.31
CA GLU A 333 59.63 -49.17 -20.71
C GLU A 333 61.08 -49.70 -20.92
N PRO A 334 61.39 -50.31 -22.08
CA PRO A 334 62.73 -50.79 -22.39
C PRO A 334 63.78 -49.67 -22.28
N GLY A 335 64.59 -49.71 -21.23
CA GLY A 335 65.49 -48.60 -20.84
C GLY A 335 65.36 -48.20 -19.38
N PHE A 336 64.31 -48.65 -18.69
CA PHE A 336 63.98 -48.35 -17.30
C PHE A 336 63.89 -49.64 -16.45
N PHE A 337 63.89 -49.51 -15.13
CA PHE A 337 63.69 -50.61 -14.19
C PHE A 337 62.80 -50.19 -13.02
N VAL A 338 62.09 -51.17 -12.46
CA VAL A 338 61.25 -50.99 -11.27
C VAL A 338 62.13 -50.72 -10.06
N TYR A 339 61.97 -49.56 -9.43
CA TYR A 339 62.70 -49.14 -8.24
C TYR A 339 61.78 -49.08 -7.01
N GLY A 340 62.36 -49.26 -5.82
CA GLY A 340 61.69 -48.98 -4.55
C GLY A 340 60.44 -49.81 -4.28
N ASP A 341 60.42 -51.10 -4.67
CA ASP A 341 59.26 -51.99 -4.50
C ASP A 341 58.01 -51.51 -5.26
N GLY A 342 58.21 -51.19 -6.54
CA GLY A 342 57.14 -50.77 -7.46
C GLY A 342 56.80 -49.28 -7.40
N LEU A 343 57.48 -48.46 -6.59
CA LEU A 343 57.12 -47.04 -6.43
C LEU A 343 57.31 -46.20 -7.70
N THR A 344 58.29 -46.51 -8.55
CA THR A 344 58.54 -45.77 -9.80
C THR A 344 59.42 -46.54 -10.78
N CYS A 345 59.43 -46.12 -12.05
CA CYS A 345 60.39 -46.53 -13.05
C CYS A 345 61.57 -45.56 -13.09
N LEU A 346 62.75 -46.02 -12.67
CA LEU A 346 63.99 -45.26 -12.87
C LEU A 346 64.67 -45.69 -14.16
N GLY A 347 65.26 -44.74 -14.89
CA GLY A 347 66.10 -45.03 -16.05
C GLY A 347 67.23 -45.97 -15.63
N LEU A 348 67.58 -46.95 -16.47
CA LEU A 348 68.67 -47.89 -16.21
C LEU A 348 70.00 -47.12 -16.13
N PRO A 349 70.57 -46.88 -14.93
CA PRO A 349 71.81 -46.14 -14.83
C PRO A 349 72.89 -46.87 -15.61
N ALA A 350 73.69 -46.15 -16.38
CA ALA A 350 75.04 -46.64 -16.57
C ALA A 350 75.64 -46.77 -15.15
N ASN A 351 76.02 -47.97 -14.71
CA ASN A 351 76.62 -48.22 -13.39
C ASN A 351 77.99 -48.92 -13.50
N LEU A 352 78.39 -49.30 -14.73
CA LEU A 352 79.65 -49.98 -15.01
C LEU A 352 80.85 -49.17 -14.53
N CYS A 353 81.73 -49.85 -13.79
CA CYS A 353 82.95 -49.28 -13.22
C CYS A 353 82.75 -48.19 -12.16
N LEU A 354 81.55 -48.01 -11.59
CA LEU A 354 81.37 -47.24 -10.35
C LEU A 354 82.01 -47.99 -9.16
N PRO A 355 82.69 -47.30 -8.22
CA PRO A 355 83.16 -47.94 -6.99
C PRO A 355 82.00 -48.44 -6.13
N CYS A 356 82.13 -49.64 -5.58
CA CYS A 356 81.15 -50.26 -4.70
C CYS A 356 81.82 -50.98 -3.54
N VAL A 357 81.03 -51.28 -2.50
CA VAL A 357 81.42 -52.08 -1.32
C VAL A 357 80.57 -53.35 -1.21
N LYS A 358 79.31 -53.29 -1.67
CA LYS A 358 78.31 -54.37 -1.67
C LYS A 358 77.44 -54.30 -2.93
N ASP A 359 76.71 -55.37 -3.23
CA ASP A 359 75.94 -55.46 -4.49
C ASP A 359 74.82 -54.41 -4.57
N GLU A 360 74.19 -54.05 -3.46
CA GLU A 360 73.11 -53.05 -3.45
C GLU A 360 73.59 -51.62 -3.79
N ASP A 361 74.91 -51.36 -3.75
CA ASP A 361 75.49 -50.10 -4.21
C ASP A 361 75.37 -49.94 -5.75
N CYS A 362 75.02 -51.01 -6.47
CA CYS A 362 74.91 -51.04 -7.94
C CYS A 362 73.49 -50.77 -8.49
N LEU A 363 72.53 -50.45 -7.60
CA LEU A 363 71.16 -49.99 -7.86
C LEU A 363 70.22 -50.94 -8.63
N VAL A 364 70.58 -51.37 -9.85
CA VAL A 364 69.72 -52.21 -10.69
C VAL A 364 69.78 -53.67 -10.24
N PRO A 365 68.63 -54.37 -10.15
CA PRO A 365 68.58 -55.81 -9.87
C PRO A 365 69.59 -56.62 -10.68
N ASP A 366 70.10 -57.68 -10.04
CA ASP A 366 71.12 -58.60 -10.54
C ASP A 366 72.48 -57.98 -10.91
N SER A 367 72.69 -56.66 -10.79
CA SER A 367 74.02 -56.06 -10.90
C SER A 367 74.84 -56.38 -9.64
N ARG A 368 76.13 -56.70 -9.82
CA ARG A 368 77.01 -57.16 -8.72
C ARG A 368 78.21 -56.25 -8.51
N CYS A 369 78.61 -56.14 -7.25
CA CYS A 369 79.88 -55.54 -6.87
C CYS A 369 81.02 -56.54 -7.12
N VAL A 370 81.64 -56.44 -8.30
CA VAL A 370 82.71 -57.32 -8.73
C VAL A 370 84.03 -56.91 -8.08
N LEU A 371 84.63 -57.84 -7.34
CA LEU A 371 85.96 -57.71 -6.77
C LEU A 371 86.99 -58.37 -7.70
N GLN A 372 87.80 -57.56 -8.40
CA GLN A 372 88.87 -58.02 -9.27
C GLN A 372 90.23 -57.49 -8.78
N GLY A 373 90.98 -58.34 -8.09
CA GLY A 373 92.27 -57.97 -7.50
C GLY A 373 92.11 -57.03 -6.30
N THR A 374 92.44 -55.74 -6.49
CA THR A 374 92.26 -54.68 -5.47
C THR A 374 91.15 -53.69 -5.84
N GLU A 375 90.49 -53.89 -6.98
CA GLU A 375 89.38 -53.05 -7.44
C GLU A 375 88.05 -53.70 -7.06
N SER A 376 87.14 -52.94 -6.44
CA SER A 376 85.73 -53.30 -6.30
C SER A 376 84.90 -52.31 -7.11
N TYR A 377 84.12 -52.83 -8.06
CA TYR A 377 83.33 -52.01 -8.96
C TYR A 377 82.02 -52.66 -9.36
N CYS A 378 81.02 -51.85 -9.65
CA CYS A 378 79.74 -52.33 -10.18
C CYS A 378 79.93 -52.90 -11.58
N ALA A 379 79.60 -54.17 -11.72
CA ALA A 379 79.33 -54.81 -13.00
C ALA A 379 77.82 -54.93 -13.14
N ARG A 380 77.30 -54.54 -14.30
CA ARG A 380 75.90 -54.77 -14.64
C ARG A 380 75.68 -56.20 -15.09
N SER A 381 74.51 -56.77 -14.80
CA SER A 381 74.16 -58.09 -15.33
C SER A 381 74.11 -58.09 -16.86
N CYS A 382 74.47 -59.23 -17.43
CA CYS A 382 74.32 -59.57 -18.85
C CYS A 382 73.67 -60.94 -19.02
N ALA A 383 72.94 -61.39 -18.00
CA ALA A 383 72.06 -62.54 -18.11
C ALA A 383 70.96 -62.28 -19.17
N PRO A 384 70.38 -63.32 -19.79
CA PRO A 384 69.35 -63.17 -20.82
C PRO A 384 68.10 -62.39 -20.39
N ASP A 385 67.84 -62.36 -19.09
CA ASP A 385 66.74 -61.76 -18.35
C ASP A 385 67.10 -60.44 -17.64
N SER A 386 68.35 -59.96 -17.75
CA SER A 386 68.74 -58.67 -17.20
C SER A 386 67.98 -57.52 -17.87
N SER A 387 67.57 -56.53 -17.08
CA SER A 387 66.99 -55.26 -17.58
C SER A 387 67.92 -54.52 -18.56
N TYR A 388 69.24 -54.71 -18.48
CA TYR A 388 70.21 -54.16 -19.44
C TYR A 388 70.35 -54.98 -20.74
N GLY A 389 69.67 -56.12 -20.83
CA GLY A 389 69.78 -57.10 -21.90
C GLY A 389 71.08 -57.93 -21.87
N ALA A 390 71.08 -59.02 -22.64
CA ALA A 390 72.16 -60.01 -22.72
C ALA A 390 73.50 -59.53 -23.32
N SER A 391 73.72 -58.22 -23.47
CA SER A 391 74.86 -57.64 -24.16
C SER A 391 75.59 -56.58 -23.33
N CYS A 392 76.91 -56.70 -23.27
CA CYS A 392 77.76 -55.72 -22.61
C CYS A 392 78.14 -54.58 -23.55
N PRO A 393 78.32 -53.35 -23.03
CA PRO A 393 78.79 -52.22 -23.83
C PRO A 393 80.20 -52.46 -24.37
N GLN A 394 80.57 -51.67 -25.37
CA GLN A 394 81.89 -51.74 -25.99
C GLN A 394 83.00 -51.57 -24.93
N GLY A 395 83.93 -52.53 -24.92
CA GLY A 395 85.02 -52.59 -23.94
C GLY A 395 84.77 -53.51 -22.74
N PHE A 396 83.55 -54.03 -22.58
CA PHE A 396 83.17 -55.01 -21.57
C PHE A 396 82.83 -56.36 -22.21
N ILE A 397 83.07 -57.45 -21.50
CA ILE A 397 82.68 -58.81 -21.88
C ILE A 397 81.74 -59.39 -20.83
N CYS A 398 80.75 -60.14 -21.28
CA CYS A 398 79.88 -60.90 -20.38
C CYS A 398 80.67 -62.10 -19.85
N ALA A 399 80.90 -62.15 -18.54
CA ALA A 399 81.73 -63.16 -17.90
C ALA A 399 81.10 -63.60 -16.57
N ASP A 400 81.26 -64.89 -16.24
CA ASP A 400 80.78 -65.44 -14.97
C ASP A 400 81.49 -64.77 -13.78
N TYR A 401 80.70 -64.33 -12.81
CA TYR A 401 81.13 -63.92 -11.50
C TYR A 401 80.26 -64.61 -10.45
N GLN A 402 80.84 -65.56 -9.73
CA GLN A 402 80.18 -66.33 -8.67
C GLN A 402 78.92 -67.10 -9.12
N GLY A 403 78.82 -67.47 -10.41
CA GLY A 403 77.67 -68.18 -10.99
C GLY A 403 76.64 -67.28 -11.69
N GLU A 404 76.88 -65.97 -11.75
CA GLU A 404 76.03 -65.00 -12.46
C GLU A 404 76.78 -64.32 -13.61
N ALA A 405 76.06 -63.99 -14.68
CA ALA A 405 76.63 -63.38 -15.87
C ALA A 405 76.75 -61.86 -15.70
N GLN A 406 77.97 -61.36 -15.54
CA GLN A 406 78.25 -59.95 -15.25
C GLN A 406 79.17 -59.31 -16.31
N CYS A 407 78.89 -58.06 -16.68
CA CYS A 407 79.72 -57.29 -17.61
C CYS A 407 81.02 -56.82 -16.96
N GLN A 408 82.10 -57.56 -17.18
CA GLN A 408 83.43 -57.23 -16.66
C GLN A 408 84.28 -56.54 -17.74
N PRO A 409 85.19 -55.61 -17.39
CA PRO A 409 86.07 -54.96 -18.37
C PRO A 409 86.88 -56.00 -19.16
N SER A 410 86.91 -55.88 -20.49
CA SER A 410 87.63 -56.83 -21.37
C SER A 410 89.15 -56.86 -21.16
N ASN A 411 89.68 -55.82 -20.50
CA ASN A 411 91.08 -55.66 -20.10
C ASN A 411 91.34 -56.06 -18.64
N GLY A 412 90.30 -56.35 -17.85
CA GLY A 412 90.37 -56.73 -16.43
C GLY A 412 90.61 -55.59 -15.43
N SER A 413 90.33 -54.33 -15.77
CA SER A 413 90.42 -53.19 -14.84
C SER A 413 89.47 -52.05 -15.23
N CYS A 414 88.92 -51.37 -14.22
CA CYS A 414 88.06 -50.19 -14.36
C CYS A 414 88.81 -48.85 -14.34
N PHE A 415 90.14 -48.86 -14.24
CA PHE A 415 90.93 -47.64 -14.40
C PHE A 415 91.06 -47.22 -15.86
N CYS A 416 91.13 -45.92 -16.12
CA CYS A 416 91.47 -45.40 -17.45
C CYS A 416 92.99 -45.53 -17.67
N THR A 417 93.37 -46.27 -18.71
CA THR A 417 94.75 -46.66 -19.06
C THR A 417 94.92 -46.69 -20.58
N ASP A 418 96.13 -46.98 -21.06
CA ASP A 418 96.41 -47.22 -22.48
C ASP A 418 95.54 -48.34 -23.10
N LYS A 419 95.02 -49.24 -22.27
CA LYS A 419 94.16 -50.37 -22.65
C LYS A 419 92.67 -50.15 -22.40
N SER A 420 92.28 -48.97 -21.92
CA SER A 420 90.88 -48.60 -21.69
C SER A 420 90.43 -47.41 -22.54
N VAL A 421 91.29 -46.83 -23.39
CA VAL A 421 90.88 -45.71 -24.26
C VAL A 421 89.68 -46.08 -25.12
N GLY A 422 88.62 -45.28 -25.05
CA GLY A 422 87.33 -45.52 -25.71
C GLY A 422 86.37 -46.44 -24.94
N THR A 423 86.70 -46.91 -23.73
CA THR A 423 85.66 -47.45 -22.83
C THR A 423 84.80 -46.31 -22.30
N VAL A 424 83.53 -46.60 -22.05
CA VAL A 424 82.60 -45.69 -21.37
C VAL A 424 82.33 -46.26 -19.98
N ARG A 425 82.34 -45.40 -18.97
CA ARG A 425 81.82 -45.69 -17.63
C ARG A 425 80.78 -44.65 -17.27
N SER A 426 80.16 -44.85 -16.13
CA SER A 426 79.28 -43.86 -15.52
C SER A 426 79.95 -42.95 -14.50
N CYS A 427 79.21 -41.90 -14.17
CA CYS A 427 79.55 -40.88 -13.21
C CYS A 427 78.26 -40.32 -12.60
N LEU A 428 78.43 -39.47 -11.58
CA LEU A 428 77.37 -38.73 -10.93
C LEU A 428 77.74 -37.24 -10.96
N VAL A 429 76.77 -36.40 -11.29
CA VAL A 429 76.79 -34.97 -10.96
C VAL A 429 75.67 -34.78 -9.94
N GLU A 430 76.04 -34.49 -8.70
CA GLU A 430 75.13 -34.46 -7.55
C GLU A 430 74.29 -35.74 -7.44
N THR A 431 72.99 -35.68 -7.75
CA THR A 431 72.05 -36.82 -7.77
C THR A 431 71.84 -37.45 -9.15
N CYS A 432 72.17 -36.75 -10.24
CA CYS A 432 71.92 -37.23 -11.59
C CYS A 432 73.03 -38.15 -12.11
N THR A 433 72.62 -39.22 -12.79
CA THR A 433 73.51 -40.20 -13.41
C THR A 433 73.92 -39.77 -14.81
N GLY A 434 75.21 -39.85 -15.11
CA GLY A 434 75.76 -39.52 -16.42
C GLY A 434 76.85 -40.49 -16.88
N PHE A 435 77.52 -40.15 -17.99
CA PHE A 435 78.61 -40.96 -18.54
C PHE A 435 79.93 -40.20 -18.75
N GLN A 436 81.05 -40.94 -18.67
CA GLN A 436 82.40 -40.49 -19.02
C GLN A 436 83.07 -41.47 -19.99
N VAL A 437 83.86 -40.96 -20.92
CA VAL A 437 84.69 -41.74 -21.85
C VAL A 437 86.14 -41.73 -21.37
N CYS A 438 86.85 -42.85 -21.44
CA CYS A 438 88.28 -42.89 -21.14
C CYS A 438 89.08 -42.40 -22.34
N GLU A 439 89.86 -41.34 -22.17
CA GLU A 439 90.61 -40.70 -23.24
C GLU A 439 92.13 -40.63 -22.96
N ALA A 440 92.91 -40.60 -24.05
CA ALA A 440 94.35 -40.41 -24.00
C ALA A 440 94.69 -38.91 -23.94
N GLN A 441 95.05 -38.43 -22.75
CA GLN A 441 95.53 -37.06 -22.55
C GLN A 441 97.06 -36.97 -22.70
N PRO A 442 97.66 -35.77 -22.90
CA PRO A 442 99.07 -35.63 -23.29
C PRO A 442 100.12 -36.24 -22.34
N THR A 443 99.77 -36.49 -21.07
CA THR A 443 100.68 -37.05 -20.06
C THR A 443 100.07 -38.16 -19.21
N GLN A 444 98.80 -38.53 -19.42
CA GLN A 444 98.08 -39.53 -18.64
C GLN A 444 96.84 -40.03 -19.39
N PHE A 445 96.20 -41.09 -18.89
CA PHE A 445 94.88 -41.52 -19.33
C PHE A 445 93.85 -41.06 -18.28
N ALA A 446 92.77 -40.42 -18.72
CA ALA A 446 91.76 -39.84 -17.83
C ALA A 446 90.36 -39.98 -18.43
N TRP A 447 89.36 -40.05 -17.55
CA TRP A 447 87.97 -40.00 -17.93
C TRP A 447 87.55 -38.55 -18.27
N THR A 448 86.64 -38.36 -19.23
CA THR A 448 86.04 -37.05 -19.54
C THR A 448 85.25 -36.49 -18.35
N GLU A 449 84.80 -35.24 -18.45
CA GLU A 449 83.72 -34.73 -17.60
C GLU A 449 82.44 -35.57 -17.77
N CYS A 450 81.56 -35.47 -16.78
CA CYS A 450 80.31 -36.22 -16.73
C CYS A 450 79.21 -35.55 -17.56
N ASN A 451 78.64 -36.25 -18.54
CA ASN A 451 77.48 -35.76 -19.29
C ASN A 451 76.18 -36.30 -18.69
N VAL A 452 75.25 -35.41 -18.31
CA VAL A 452 73.95 -35.71 -17.67
C VAL A 452 72.73 -35.20 -18.45
N GLU A 453 72.88 -34.17 -19.30
CA GLU A 453 71.77 -33.45 -19.95
C GLU A 453 70.96 -34.32 -20.95
N ASP A 454 71.55 -35.37 -21.52
CA ASP A 454 70.93 -36.17 -22.59
C ASP A 454 69.85 -37.19 -22.11
N TYR A 455 69.57 -37.30 -20.80
CA TYR A 455 68.87 -38.49 -20.24
C TYR A 455 67.82 -38.28 -19.15
N ASN A 456 67.72 -37.09 -18.56
CA ASN A 456 66.79 -36.79 -17.49
C ASN A 456 65.72 -35.82 -18.00
N VAL A 457 64.45 -36.03 -17.65
CA VAL A 457 63.33 -35.17 -18.05
C VAL A 457 62.81 -34.44 -16.83
N GLU A 458 62.59 -33.14 -16.97
CA GLU A 458 62.10 -32.28 -15.89
C GLU A 458 60.61 -32.51 -15.61
N ILE A 459 60.26 -32.51 -14.32
CA ILE A 459 58.89 -32.58 -13.81
C ILE A 459 58.65 -31.40 -12.89
N CYS A 460 57.39 -30.99 -12.75
CA CYS A 460 57.06 -29.80 -11.96
C CYS A 460 56.95 -30.16 -10.47
N ASP A 461 58.09 -30.18 -9.76
CA ASP A 461 58.17 -30.55 -8.33
C ASP A 461 59.02 -29.58 -7.47
N GLY A 462 59.65 -28.57 -8.08
CA GLY A 462 60.50 -27.58 -7.40
C GLY A 462 61.94 -28.04 -7.18
N LEU A 463 62.36 -29.15 -7.80
CA LEU A 463 63.73 -29.64 -7.85
C LEU A 463 64.33 -29.42 -9.24
N ASP A 464 65.63 -29.67 -9.37
CA ASP A 464 66.38 -29.72 -10.63
C ASP A 464 66.50 -31.22 -10.98
N ASN A 465 65.52 -31.76 -11.72
CA ASN A 465 65.48 -33.20 -11.98
C ASN A 465 66.51 -33.60 -13.06
N ASN A 466 66.91 -32.68 -13.92
CA ASN A 466 67.84 -32.91 -15.01
C ASN A 466 69.34 -32.66 -14.66
N CYS A 467 69.59 -31.92 -13.57
CA CYS A 467 70.88 -31.43 -13.07
C CYS A 467 71.63 -30.43 -13.97
N ASP A 468 70.91 -29.62 -14.76
CA ASP A 468 71.46 -28.55 -15.60
C ASP A 468 71.61 -27.20 -14.86
N GLN A 469 71.15 -27.14 -13.58
CA GLN A 469 71.08 -25.96 -12.70
C GLN A 469 69.89 -25.03 -12.97
N GLN A 470 68.88 -25.48 -13.70
CA GLN A 470 67.54 -24.90 -13.75
C GLN A 470 66.58 -25.75 -12.89
N ILE A 471 65.37 -25.23 -12.63
CA ILE A 471 64.36 -25.89 -11.81
C ILE A 471 63.04 -25.74 -12.56
N ASP A 472 62.36 -26.86 -12.79
CA ASP A 472 61.07 -26.97 -13.49
C ASP A 472 61.02 -26.30 -14.88
N GLU A 473 62.09 -26.35 -15.70
CA GLU A 473 62.06 -25.66 -16.99
C GLU A 473 61.00 -26.20 -17.95
N GLY A 474 60.15 -25.29 -18.44
CA GLY A 474 58.93 -25.63 -19.18
C GLY A 474 57.65 -25.37 -18.38
N PHE A 475 57.72 -25.43 -17.05
CA PHE A 475 56.64 -25.04 -16.13
C PHE A 475 56.95 -23.70 -15.45
N LEU A 476 58.21 -23.47 -15.08
CA LEU A 476 58.75 -22.18 -14.68
C LEU A 476 59.01 -21.32 -15.93
N ASN A 477 58.55 -20.06 -15.92
CA ASN A 477 58.88 -19.11 -16.96
C ASN A 477 60.35 -18.68 -16.83
N GLN A 478 61.19 -19.19 -17.74
CA GLN A 478 62.64 -18.96 -17.77
C GLN A 478 63.05 -17.47 -17.80
N SER A 479 62.16 -16.55 -18.18
CA SER A 479 62.46 -15.11 -18.21
C SER A 479 62.19 -14.39 -16.89
N THR A 480 61.27 -14.91 -16.07
CA THR A 480 60.85 -14.32 -14.78
C THR A 480 61.34 -15.13 -13.57
N GLY A 481 61.66 -16.41 -13.76
CA GLY A 481 62.00 -17.35 -12.69
C GLY A 481 60.81 -17.69 -11.80
N ARG A 482 59.59 -17.73 -12.39
CA ARG A 482 58.32 -17.89 -11.66
C ARG A 482 57.38 -18.79 -12.44
N TYR A 483 56.49 -19.48 -11.73
CA TYR A 483 55.33 -20.09 -12.36
C TYR A 483 54.26 -19.01 -12.60
N ASP A 484 54.13 -18.57 -13.85
CA ASP A 484 53.21 -17.51 -14.25
C ASP A 484 52.23 -17.92 -15.38
N SER A 485 52.10 -19.23 -15.62
CA SER A 485 51.04 -19.84 -16.43
C SER A 485 49.75 -20.05 -15.62
N PRO A 486 48.56 -20.10 -16.26
CA PRO A 486 47.30 -20.35 -15.54
C PRO A 486 47.25 -21.69 -14.81
N GLN A 487 47.88 -22.74 -15.34
CA GLN A 487 47.88 -24.12 -14.81
C GLN A 487 48.83 -24.33 -13.61
N HIS A 488 49.74 -23.39 -13.35
CA HIS A 488 50.75 -23.50 -12.29
C HIS A 488 50.90 -22.16 -11.56
N CYS A 489 49.84 -21.39 -11.37
CA CYS A 489 50.00 -19.99 -11.03
C CYS A 489 50.57 -19.77 -9.61
N GLY A 490 51.79 -19.24 -9.53
CA GLY A 490 52.48 -18.94 -8.26
C GLY A 490 53.20 -20.12 -7.64
N PHE A 491 52.66 -21.34 -7.80
CA PHE A 491 53.29 -22.61 -7.45
C PHE A 491 52.73 -23.74 -8.34
N CYS A 492 53.45 -24.86 -8.42
CA CYS A 492 53.10 -25.95 -9.32
C CYS A 492 51.68 -26.52 -9.06
N HIS A 493 50.97 -26.87 -10.14
CA HIS A 493 49.62 -27.43 -10.15
C HIS A 493 48.52 -26.56 -9.51
N ASN A 494 48.78 -25.26 -9.31
CA ASN A 494 47.75 -24.30 -8.94
C ASN A 494 47.02 -23.79 -10.20
N ASP A 495 46.00 -24.51 -10.66
CA ASP A 495 45.20 -24.07 -11.81
C ASP A 495 44.20 -22.98 -11.40
N CYS A 496 44.20 -21.86 -12.13
CA CYS A 496 43.27 -20.78 -11.88
C CYS A 496 41.82 -21.08 -12.28
N ALA A 497 41.57 -22.14 -13.07
CA ALA A 497 40.23 -22.61 -13.39
C ALA A 497 39.43 -23.06 -12.15
N ASP A 498 40.12 -23.65 -11.15
CA ASP A 498 39.50 -24.15 -9.91
C ASP A 498 38.92 -23.02 -9.03
N TYR A 499 39.39 -21.79 -9.22
CA TYR A 499 38.94 -20.60 -8.49
C TYR A 499 37.91 -19.77 -9.26
N TRP A 500 37.93 -19.83 -10.60
CA TRP A 500 37.21 -18.92 -11.48
C TRP A 500 36.71 -19.68 -12.72
N SER A 501 35.55 -20.32 -12.56
CA SER A 501 34.90 -21.11 -13.61
C SER A 501 33.97 -20.27 -14.51
N PRO A 502 33.88 -20.60 -15.82
CA PRO A 502 32.92 -20.00 -16.74
C PRO A 502 31.45 -20.18 -16.33
N GLU A 503 31.12 -21.28 -15.66
CA GLU A 503 29.74 -21.71 -15.37
C GLU A 503 29.13 -21.02 -14.14
N ILE A 504 29.95 -20.50 -13.23
CA ILE A 504 29.50 -19.87 -11.97
C ILE A 504 29.79 -18.37 -11.98
N HIS A 505 31.01 -18.01 -12.37
CA HIS A 505 31.52 -16.63 -12.25
C HIS A 505 31.54 -15.89 -13.59
N HIS A 506 31.19 -16.57 -14.68
CA HIS A 506 31.19 -16.05 -16.05
C HIS A 506 32.52 -15.41 -16.47
N VAL A 507 33.63 -15.98 -15.98
CA VAL A 507 35.02 -15.57 -16.27
C VAL A 507 35.89 -16.81 -16.52
N MET A 508 37.08 -16.62 -17.08
CA MET A 508 38.15 -17.62 -17.00
C MET A 508 39.20 -17.15 -16.00
N GLY A 509 39.65 -18.02 -15.10
CA GLY A 509 40.78 -17.73 -14.22
C GLY A 509 42.08 -17.43 -14.98
N VAL A 510 42.79 -16.39 -14.54
CA VAL A 510 44.09 -15.99 -15.12
C VAL A 510 45.15 -15.87 -14.05
N CYS A 511 46.40 -16.17 -14.41
CA CYS A 511 47.53 -15.92 -13.52
C CYS A 511 47.99 -14.46 -13.62
N ASP A 512 47.86 -13.68 -12.53
CA ASP A 512 48.47 -12.36 -12.46
C ASP A 512 49.96 -12.49 -12.13
N SER A 513 50.80 -12.19 -13.12
CA SER A 513 52.26 -12.22 -13.01
C SER A 513 52.88 -10.89 -12.58
N ALA A 514 52.08 -9.82 -12.45
CA ALA A 514 52.56 -8.48 -12.09
C ALA A 514 52.86 -8.32 -10.58
N SER A 515 52.31 -9.19 -9.74
CA SER A 515 52.61 -9.28 -8.30
C SER A 515 54.02 -9.82 -8.03
N ALA A 516 54.50 -9.69 -6.79
CA ALA A 516 55.80 -10.24 -6.40
C ALA A 516 55.82 -11.78 -6.36
N SER A 517 54.67 -12.38 -6.04
CA SER A 517 54.35 -13.80 -6.16
C SER A 517 53.13 -13.90 -7.06
N PRO A 518 53.18 -14.63 -8.20
CA PRO A 518 52.01 -14.77 -9.06
C PRO A 518 50.83 -15.38 -8.30
N SER A 519 49.62 -14.98 -8.68
CA SER A 519 48.39 -15.40 -7.99
C SER A 519 47.22 -15.46 -8.96
N CYS A 520 46.35 -16.45 -8.82
CA CYS A 520 45.13 -16.54 -9.59
C CYS A 520 44.22 -15.34 -9.33
N LYS A 521 43.65 -14.80 -10.41
CA LYS A 521 42.69 -13.71 -10.40
C LYS A 521 41.58 -13.98 -11.40
N MET A 522 40.46 -13.30 -11.17
CA MET A 522 39.39 -13.14 -12.14
C MET A 522 39.95 -12.62 -13.46
N GLY A 523 39.66 -13.31 -14.57
CA GLY A 523 39.99 -12.86 -15.91
C GLY A 523 38.99 -11.85 -16.46
N ALA A 524 38.95 -11.73 -17.79
CA ALA A 524 37.87 -11.00 -18.44
C ALA A 524 36.57 -11.83 -18.39
N CYS A 525 35.43 -11.13 -18.32
CA CYS A 525 34.11 -11.74 -18.49
C CYS A 525 34.03 -12.50 -19.83
N ILE A 526 33.35 -13.64 -19.83
CA ILE A 526 33.20 -14.49 -21.02
C ILE A 526 32.15 -13.93 -21.98
N VAL A 527 32.21 -14.45 -23.21
CA VAL A 527 31.16 -14.29 -24.22
C VAL A 527 30.64 -15.68 -24.55
N GLU A 528 29.36 -15.91 -24.28
CA GLU A 528 28.67 -17.16 -24.59
C GLU A 528 27.84 -17.03 -25.87
N THR A 529 27.23 -18.12 -26.34
CA THR A 529 26.35 -18.09 -27.52
C THR A 529 25.17 -19.04 -27.36
N LEU A 530 23.99 -18.46 -27.14
CA LEU A 530 22.73 -19.13 -26.84
C LEU A 530 21.75 -18.92 -27.99
N GLY A 531 21.13 -19.99 -28.49
CA GLY A 531 20.16 -19.91 -29.59
C GLY A 531 20.68 -19.39 -30.94
N GLY A 532 22.00 -19.19 -31.08
CA GLY A 532 22.63 -18.56 -32.25
C GLY A 532 22.88 -17.06 -32.10
N GLU A 533 22.63 -16.48 -30.92
CA GLU A 533 23.01 -15.11 -30.57
C GLU A 533 24.11 -15.12 -29.50
N SER A 534 25.06 -14.19 -29.59
CA SER A 534 26.15 -14.07 -28.62
C SER A 534 25.80 -13.09 -27.51
N TRP A 535 26.16 -13.45 -26.28
CA TRP A 535 25.94 -12.67 -25.06
C TRP A 535 27.29 -12.44 -24.37
N GLU A 536 27.56 -11.23 -23.90
CA GLU A 536 28.72 -10.91 -23.08
C GLU A 536 28.28 -10.73 -21.63
N TRP A 537 29.07 -11.29 -20.72
CA TRP A 537 28.92 -10.99 -19.30
C TRP A 537 29.66 -9.70 -18.95
N VAL A 538 29.15 -8.98 -17.96
CA VAL A 538 29.65 -7.68 -17.53
C VAL A 538 29.69 -7.67 -16.01
N ASN A 539 30.85 -7.34 -15.47
CA ASN A 539 31.01 -6.96 -14.08
C ASN A 539 30.58 -5.50 -13.92
N VAL A 540 29.42 -5.28 -13.30
CA VAL A 540 28.72 -4.00 -13.21
C VAL A 540 29.11 -3.27 -11.92
N ASN A 541 29.36 -4.01 -10.84
CA ASN A 541 29.72 -3.46 -9.54
C ASN A 541 31.21 -3.04 -9.44
N THR A 542 32.06 -3.48 -10.38
CA THR A 542 33.54 -3.36 -10.41
C THR A 542 34.30 -4.13 -9.32
N ASP A 543 33.63 -5.06 -8.64
CA ASP A 543 34.23 -5.93 -7.63
C ASP A 543 34.78 -7.19 -8.29
N SER A 544 36.09 -7.39 -8.24
CA SER A 544 36.73 -8.56 -8.87
C SER A 544 36.72 -9.81 -7.97
N SER A 545 35.76 -9.92 -7.05
CA SER A 545 35.68 -11.01 -6.06
C SER A 545 34.41 -11.87 -6.14
N ASP A 546 33.40 -11.46 -6.92
CA ASP A 546 32.13 -12.19 -7.14
C ASP A 546 31.90 -12.60 -8.61
N GLY A 547 32.58 -12.00 -9.60
CA GLY A 547 32.67 -12.53 -10.97
C GLY A 547 32.25 -11.53 -12.04
N CYS A 548 31.28 -11.90 -12.89
CA CYS A 548 30.58 -10.99 -13.78
C CYS A 548 29.07 -11.26 -13.66
N GLU A 549 28.31 -10.24 -13.24
CA GLU A 549 26.95 -10.38 -12.69
C GLU A 549 25.83 -10.22 -13.72
N CYS A 550 26.09 -9.51 -14.83
CA CYS A 550 25.06 -9.11 -15.79
C CYS A 550 25.35 -9.66 -17.19
N SER A 551 24.39 -10.37 -17.79
CA SER A 551 24.49 -10.86 -19.17
C SER A 551 23.73 -9.95 -20.11
N ARG A 552 24.41 -9.41 -21.13
CA ARG A 552 23.80 -8.62 -22.21
C ARG A 552 24.12 -9.20 -23.56
N ARG A 553 23.26 -8.92 -24.54
CA ARG A 553 23.54 -9.28 -25.93
C ARG A 553 24.81 -8.58 -26.40
N LEU A 554 25.75 -9.32 -27.01
CA LEU A 554 27.10 -8.83 -27.33
C LEU A 554 27.07 -7.52 -28.13
N GLY A 555 27.61 -6.45 -27.55
CA GLY A 555 27.66 -5.10 -28.10
C GLY A 555 26.41 -4.24 -27.83
N ASN A 556 25.45 -4.71 -27.02
CA ASN A 556 24.34 -3.88 -26.57
C ASN A 556 24.79 -2.93 -25.45
N VAL A 557 25.26 -1.74 -25.80
CA VAL A 557 25.78 -0.74 -24.85
C VAL A 557 24.94 0.54 -24.83
N GLY A 558 23.63 0.42 -25.06
CA GLY A 558 22.72 1.57 -25.09
C GLY A 558 21.34 1.37 -25.71
N PHE A 559 20.88 0.13 -25.90
CA PHE A 559 19.45 -0.16 -26.00
C PHE A 559 19.04 -0.84 -24.70
N ASP A 560 18.23 -0.13 -23.91
CA ASP A 560 17.68 -0.56 -22.63
C ASP A 560 16.50 0.36 -22.30
N PRO A 561 15.33 0.14 -22.93
CA PRO A 561 14.15 0.96 -22.70
C PRO A 561 13.54 0.62 -21.33
N PRO A 562 13.23 1.60 -20.47
CA PRO A 562 12.75 1.31 -19.12
C PRO A 562 11.56 0.35 -19.07
N ASP A 563 11.68 -0.72 -18.28
CA ASP A 563 10.70 -1.82 -18.24
C ASP A 563 9.25 -1.37 -17.97
N LEU A 564 8.29 -2.06 -18.59
CA LEU A 564 6.85 -1.80 -18.47
C LEU A 564 6.08 -3.02 -17.96
N MET A 565 6.10 -3.21 -16.65
CA MET A 565 5.44 -4.31 -15.94
C MET A 565 3.92 -4.29 -16.02
N ASP A 566 3.24 -5.33 -15.54
CA ASP A 566 1.78 -5.32 -15.34
C ASP A 566 1.42 -4.47 -14.10
N ALA A 567 0.64 -4.99 -13.14
CA ALA A 567 0.25 -4.22 -11.96
C ALA A 567 1.47 -3.97 -11.04
N PRO A 568 1.53 -2.84 -10.31
CA PRO A 568 2.57 -2.60 -9.31
C PRO A 568 2.56 -3.68 -8.22
N GLU A 569 3.55 -4.57 -8.28
CA GLU A 569 3.81 -5.61 -7.27
C GLU A 569 5.29 -5.50 -6.82
N PRO A 570 5.60 -5.75 -5.53
CA PRO A 570 6.97 -5.71 -5.02
C PRO A 570 7.77 -6.94 -5.47
N GLY A 571 9.07 -6.77 -5.73
CA GLY A 571 9.95 -7.88 -6.08
C GLY A 571 9.85 -8.36 -7.54
N LEU A 572 9.22 -7.58 -8.42
CA LEU A 572 9.28 -7.80 -9.86
C LEU A 572 10.72 -7.59 -10.36
N THR A 573 11.20 -8.45 -11.26
CA THR A 573 12.55 -8.33 -11.85
C THR A 573 12.57 -7.25 -12.93
N TYR A 574 13.41 -6.22 -12.75
CA TYR A 574 13.69 -5.19 -13.76
C TYR A 574 15.06 -5.50 -14.38
N VAL A 575 15.15 -5.48 -15.71
CA VAL A 575 16.30 -5.94 -16.47
C VAL A 575 17.08 -4.76 -17.03
N ASP A 576 18.33 -4.61 -16.62
CA ASP A 576 19.30 -3.73 -17.29
C ASP A 576 19.83 -4.47 -18.53
N GLU A 577 19.18 -4.29 -19.69
CA GLU A 577 19.49 -5.00 -20.95
C GLU A 577 20.90 -4.67 -21.48
N ASN A 578 21.54 -3.59 -20.98
CA ASN A 578 22.79 -3.06 -21.48
C ASN A 578 23.96 -3.13 -20.48
N CYS A 579 23.69 -3.52 -19.24
CA CYS A 579 24.60 -3.59 -18.11
C CYS A 579 25.38 -2.28 -17.86
N ASP A 580 24.73 -1.10 -17.93
CA ASP A 580 25.34 0.19 -17.54
C ASP A 580 25.04 0.62 -16.09
N GLY A 581 24.26 -0.19 -15.36
CA GLY A 581 23.93 -0.01 -13.95
C GLY A 581 22.68 0.84 -13.72
N VAL A 582 21.81 1.00 -14.73
CA VAL A 582 20.51 1.67 -14.66
C VAL A 582 19.55 0.98 -15.63
N ASP A 583 18.36 0.55 -15.17
CA ASP A 583 17.22 0.20 -16.04
C ASP A 583 16.75 1.46 -16.79
N GLY A 584 17.29 1.72 -17.98
CA GLY A 584 16.95 2.84 -18.82
C GLY A 584 18.14 3.53 -19.51
N VAL A 585 18.00 3.79 -20.82
CA VAL A 585 19.00 4.47 -21.67
C VAL A 585 19.53 5.79 -21.08
N ILE A 586 20.68 5.78 -20.40
CA ILE A 586 21.29 6.95 -19.74
C ILE A 586 21.51 8.11 -20.72
N VAL A 587 21.93 7.81 -21.96
CA VAL A 587 22.23 8.83 -22.97
C VAL A 587 21.00 9.61 -23.45
N ASP A 588 19.80 9.04 -23.35
CA ASP A 588 18.52 9.67 -23.72
C ASP A 588 17.66 10.08 -22.51
N SER A 589 18.15 9.84 -21.29
CA SER A 589 17.45 10.09 -20.02
C SER A 589 17.84 11.38 -19.29
N LEU A 590 16.87 12.05 -18.67
CA LEU A 590 17.06 13.10 -17.67
C LEU A 590 16.73 12.56 -16.28
N PHE A 591 17.62 12.79 -15.32
CA PHE A 591 17.49 12.26 -13.95
C PHE A 591 16.84 13.27 -12.99
N VAL A 592 15.95 12.80 -12.12
CA VAL A 592 15.19 13.60 -11.15
C VAL A 592 15.26 12.96 -9.76
N SER A 593 15.56 13.76 -8.73
CA SER A 593 15.65 13.29 -7.34
C SER A 593 15.17 14.35 -6.36
N ALA A 594 14.29 13.97 -5.43
CA ALA A 594 13.65 14.86 -4.47
C ALA A 594 14.70 15.61 -3.61
N GLY A 595 14.55 16.93 -3.50
CA GLY A 595 15.45 17.77 -2.71
C GLY A 595 16.77 18.17 -3.39
N ALA A 596 17.06 17.69 -4.60
CA ALA A 596 18.22 18.15 -5.38
C ALA A 596 18.11 19.65 -5.73
N THR A 597 19.24 20.38 -5.74
CA THR A 597 19.26 21.81 -6.06
C THR A 597 20.25 22.14 -7.18
N ASN A 598 19.86 23.05 -8.09
CA ASN A 598 20.65 23.45 -9.26
C ASN A 598 21.04 22.30 -10.21
N GLY A 599 20.18 21.28 -10.29
CA GLY A 599 20.35 20.12 -11.17
C GLY A 599 20.52 20.45 -12.65
N ARG A 600 21.14 19.51 -13.36
CA ARG A 600 21.34 19.53 -14.83
C ARG A 600 20.73 18.30 -15.52
N GLY A 601 20.09 17.41 -14.76
CA GLY A 601 19.45 16.20 -15.28
C GLY A 601 20.41 15.05 -15.56
N THR A 602 21.54 14.98 -14.86
CA THR A 602 22.49 13.84 -14.89
C THR A 602 22.42 13.10 -13.55
N ILE A 603 22.87 11.85 -13.48
CA ILE A 603 22.90 11.04 -12.23
C ILE A 603 23.58 11.81 -11.08
N ASP A 604 24.76 12.41 -11.31
CA ASP A 604 25.49 13.21 -10.30
C ASP A 604 24.84 14.56 -9.93
N ALA A 605 23.87 15.03 -10.73
CA ALA A 605 23.26 16.36 -10.58
C ALA A 605 21.81 16.34 -11.12
N PRO A 606 20.92 15.56 -10.51
CA PRO A 606 19.55 15.38 -10.98
C PRO A 606 18.74 16.66 -10.76
N TYR A 607 17.67 16.84 -11.53
CA TYR A 607 16.70 17.91 -11.27
C TYR A 607 15.96 17.66 -9.94
N GLY A 608 15.67 18.74 -9.21
CA GLY A 608 14.94 18.65 -7.94
C GLY A 608 13.41 18.47 -8.08
N THR A 609 12.88 18.64 -9.29
CA THR A 609 11.46 18.49 -9.61
C THR A 609 11.29 17.94 -11.03
N ILE A 610 10.21 17.18 -11.25
CA ILE A 610 9.79 16.62 -12.53
C ILE A 610 9.44 17.74 -13.51
N GLY A 611 8.76 18.79 -13.05
CA GLY A 611 8.47 19.98 -13.85
C GLY A 611 9.73 20.64 -14.40
N ALA A 612 10.83 20.67 -13.65
CA ALA A 612 12.11 21.19 -14.14
C ALA A 612 12.71 20.31 -15.25
N ALA A 613 12.61 18.98 -15.14
CA ALA A 613 13.07 18.05 -16.17
C ALA A 613 12.24 18.14 -17.46
N ILE A 614 10.90 18.18 -17.36
CA ILE A 614 9.99 18.34 -18.51
C ILE A 614 10.30 19.64 -19.28
N ASN A 615 10.58 20.74 -18.57
CA ASN A 615 10.98 22.00 -19.21
C ASN A 615 12.35 21.92 -19.90
N ALA A 616 13.24 21.00 -19.49
CA ALA A 616 14.56 20.83 -20.06
C ALA A 616 14.58 20.01 -21.36
N VAL A 617 13.65 19.04 -21.53
CA VAL A 617 13.49 18.13 -22.70
C VAL A 617 13.76 18.82 -24.05
N GLY A 618 13.07 19.94 -24.30
CA GLY A 618 13.17 20.67 -25.58
C GLY A 618 14.54 21.31 -25.85
N THR A 619 15.41 21.40 -24.84
CA THR A 619 16.77 21.95 -24.93
C THR A 619 17.87 20.91 -24.77
N SER A 620 17.60 19.79 -24.09
CA SER A 620 18.52 18.67 -23.93
C SER A 620 18.54 17.75 -25.15
N GLY A 621 17.42 17.66 -25.88
CA GLY A 621 17.23 16.67 -26.95
C GLY A 621 16.90 15.26 -26.46
N LYS A 622 16.82 15.08 -25.14
CA LYS A 622 16.47 13.83 -24.43
C LYS A 622 14.96 13.72 -24.28
N SER A 623 14.40 12.51 -24.39
CA SER A 623 12.95 12.24 -24.26
C SER A 623 12.56 11.42 -23.04
N ILE A 624 13.50 10.72 -22.40
CA ILE A 624 13.22 9.89 -21.22
C ILE A 624 13.50 10.71 -19.95
N ILE A 625 12.70 10.52 -18.90
CA ILE A 625 12.84 11.14 -17.58
C ILE A 625 12.72 10.05 -16.53
N LEU A 626 13.82 9.79 -15.82
CA LEU A 626 13.92 8.77 -14.77
C LEU A 626 13.88 9.47 -13.40
N VAL A 627 12.98 9.01 -12.52
CA VAL A 627 12.66 9.69 -11.26
C VAL A 627 12.90 8.77 -10.08
N ALA A 628 13.83 9.17 -9.22
CA ALA A 628 14.13 8.46 -7.98
C ALA A 628 12.99 8.56 -6.96
N ARG A 629 12.91 7.55 -6.09
CA ARG A 629 12.06 7.45 -4.90
C ARG A 629 11.99 8.73 -4.10
N GLY A 630 10.83 8.99 -3.52
CA GLY A 630 10.56 10.17 -2.69
C GLY A 630 9.27 10.89 -3.08
N THR A 631 8.94 11.92 -2.29
CA THR A 631 7.74 12.74 -2.49
C THR A 631 8.08 14.02 -3.26
N TYR A 632 7.27 14.34 -4.26
CA TYR A 632 7.38 15.51 -5.12
C TYR A 632 6.09 16.35 -4.98
N ASP A 633 6.19 17.43 -4.22
CA ASP A 633 5.08 18.37 -3.96
C ASP A 633 4.91 19.36 -5.13
N GLU A 634 4.47 18.88 -6.31
CA GLU A 634 4.28 19.72 -7.50
C GLU A 634 3.09 19.31 -8.36
N ASP A 635 2.56 20.25 -9.14
CA ASP A 635 1.53 20.00 -10.14
C ASP A 635 2.18 19.80 -11.53
N VAL A 636 2.08 18.60 -12.11
CA VAL A 636 2.75 18.23 -13.37
C VAL A 636 1.86 18.47 -14.59
N VAL A 637 2.43 19.12 -15.60
CA VAL A 637 1.83 19.27 -16.94
C VAL A 637 2.65 18.45 -17.93
N LEU A 638 2.07 17.38 -18.46
CA LEU A 638 2.70 16.53 -19.47
C LEU A 638 2.78 17.23 -20.83
N ILE A 639 3.84 16.92 -21.58
CA ILE A 639 4.03 17.33 -22.97
C ILE A 639 4.10 16.09 -23.87
N ALA A 640 3.75 16.23 -25.14
CA ALA A 640 3.70 15.09 -26.06
C ALA A 640 5.10 14.66 -26.52
N GLY A 641 5.42 13.38 -26.36
CA GLY A 641 6.67 12.79 -26.86
C GLY A 641 7.77 12.61 -25.82
N ILE A 642 7.40 12.35 -24.56
CA ILE A 642 8.31 12.04 -23.45
C ILE A 642 7.93 10.74 -22.78
N GLU A 643 8.88 10.10 -22.12
CA GLU A 643 8.69 8.89 -21.34
C GLU A 643 9.10 9.20 -19.90
N LEU A 644 8.20 9.01 -18.95
CA LEU A 644 8.35 9.42 -17.56
C LEU A 644 8.19 8.19 -16.66
N HIS A 645 9.28 7.81 -15.97
CA HIS A 645 9.38 6.57 -15.22
C HIS A 645 9.78 6.84 -13.77
N GLY A 646 8.97 6.34 -12.84
CA GLY A 646 9.25 6.28 -11.41
C GLY A 646 9.67 4.88 -10.98
N GLY A 647 9.90 4.73 -9.67
CA GLY A 647 10.33 3.47 -9.06
C GLY A 647 11.85 3.33 -8.93
N TYR A 648 12.66 4.35 -9.21
CA TYR A 648 14.12 4.23 -9.11
C TYR A 648 14.62 4.39 -7.68
N SER A 649 15.61 3.61 -7.29
CA SER A 649 16.43 3.83 -6.09
C SER A 649 17.06 5.24 -6.09
N SER A 650 17.50 5.71 -4.92
CA SER A 650 18.07 7.06 -4.76
C SER A 650 19.38 7.29 -5.56
N ASP A 651 20.08 6.20 -5.91
CA ASP A 651 21.29 6.17 -6.73
C ASP A 651 21.03 5.64 -8.17
N PHE A 652 19.76 5.40 -8.51
CA PHE A 652 19.27 4.87 -9.80
C PHE A 652 19.76 3.45 -10.19
N LYS A 653 20.45 2.74 -9.30
CA LYS A 653 21.05 1.42 -9.57
C LYS A 653 20.08 0.25 -9.63
N SER A 654 18.92 0.42 -9.02
CA SER A 654 17.81 -0.53 -9.10
C SER A 654 16.50 0.21 -9.27
N ARG A 655 15.50 -0.50 -9.79
CA ARG A 655 14.13 -0.02 -9.91
C ARG A 655 13.19 -1.06 -9.30
N ASP A 656 12.19 -0.58 -8.57
CA ASP A 656 11.02 -1.32 -8.11
C ASP A 656 9.94 -0.27 -7.81
N VAL A 657 8.83 -0.31 -8.54
CA VAL A 657 7.77 0.72 -8.46
C VAL A 657 7.03 0.76 -7.12
N VAL A 658 7.17 -0.29 -6.29
CA VAL A 658 6.58 -0.40 -4.95
C VAL A 658 7.62 -0.07 -3.87
N LEU A 659 8.78 -0.74 -3.86
CA LEU A 659 9.82 -0.58 -2.84
C LEU A 659 10.57 0.76 -2.95
N ASN A 660 10.68 1.31 -4.16
CA ASN A 660 11.27 2.61 -4.45
C ASN A 660 10.22 3.62 -4.92
N ALA A 661 9.05 3.60 -4.26
CA ALA A 661 7.89 4.45 -4.58
C ALA A 661 8.25 5.92 -4.87
N THR A 662 7.82 6.38 -6.04
CA THR A 662 7.94 7.76 -6.51
C THR A 662 6.58 8.45 -6.40
N THR A 663 6.40 9.28 -5.38
CA THR A 663 5.10 9.85 -5.03
C THR A 663 4.99 11.28 -5.52
N LEU A 664 3.97 11.58 -6.33
CA LEU A 664 3.62 12.93 -6.79
C LEU A 664 2.38 13.41 -6.03
N GLU A 665 2.50 14.48 -5.25
CA GLU A 665 1.40 15.03 -4.44
C GLU A 665 0.95 16.41 -4.93
N GLY A 666 -0.37 16.55 -5.17
CA GLY A 666 -0.96 17.76 -5.77
C GLY A 666 -0.82 19.00 -4.89
N SER A 667 -0.25 20.08 -5.45
CA SER A 667 0.14 21.27 -4.68
C SER A 667 -0.93 22.36 -4.69
N SER A 668 -1.53 22.66 -5.85
CA SER A 668 -2.37 23.86 -6.03
C SER A 668 -3.22 23.90 -7.30
N ALA A 669 -2.90 23.08 -8.30
CA ALA A 669 -3.64 23.02 -9.55
C ALA A 669 -4.98 22.28 -9.39
N ALA A 670 -5.74 22.20 -10.49
CA ALA A 670 -7.03 21.53 -10.51
C ALA A 670 -6.93 19.99 -10.59
N ALA A 671 -5.75 19.47 -10.95
CA ALA A 671 -5.37 18.07 -10.81
C ALA A 671 -3.84 17.97 -10.64
N THR A 672 -3.37 16.92 -9.96
CA THR A 672 -1.95 16.68 -9.67
C THR A 672 -1.12 16.43 -10.94
N LEU A 673 -1.64 15.64 -11.87
CA LEU A 673 -1.07 15.44 -13.20
C LEU A 673 -2.10 15.81 -14.27
N THR A 674 -1.68 16.62 -15.24
CA THR A 674 -2.53 17.12 -16.33
C THR A 674 -1.90 16.83 -17.69
N ALA A 675 -2.74 16.47 -18.67
CA ALA A 675 -2.31 16.31 -20.06
C ALA A 675 -3.39 16.82 -21.02
N THR A 676 -2.95 17.50 -22.08
CA THR A 676 -3.86 18.05 -23.10
C THR A 676 -3.32 17.79 -24.51
N SER A 677 -4.16 17.23 -25.39
CA SER A 677 -3.87 17.02 -26.81
C SER A 677 -2.57 16.23 -27.08
N ILE A 678 -2.33 15.15 -26.34
CA ILE A 678 -1.18 14.27 -26.54
C ILE A 678 -1.38 13.40 -27.79
N THR A 679 -0.60 13.68 -28.84
CA THR A 679 -0.65 13.01 -30.17
C THR A 679 0.65 12.32 -30.58
N ARG A 680 1.67 12.33 -29.70
CA ARG A 680 2.92 11.55 -29.84
C ARG A 680 3.01 10.55 -28.70
N THR A 681 3.67 9.41 -28.94
CA THR A 681 3.95 8.40 -27.92
C THR A 681 4.49 9.07 -26.66
N THR A 682 3.78 8.91 -25.55
CA THR A 682 4.09 9.52 -24.26
C THR A 682 3.75 8.51 -23.19
N VAL A 683 4.70 8.17 -22.31
CA VAL A 683 4.53 7.11 -21.30
C VAL A 683 4.65 7.72 -19.91
N VAL A 684 3.80 7.28 -18.99
CA VAL A 684 3.93 7.52 -17.54
C VAL A 684 3.80 6.19 -16.82
N SER A 685 4.85 5.78 -16.09
CA SER A 685 4.83 4.54 -15.32
C SER A 685 5.60 4.60 -14.00
N GLY A 686 5.21 3.76 -13.04
CA GLY A 686 5.91 3.62 -11.77
C GLY A 686 5.70 4.76 -10.77
N PHE A 687 4.63 5.53 -10.89
CA PHE A 687 4.30 6.61 -9.95
C PHE A 687 3.18 6.25 -9.00
N VAL A 688 3.26 6.82 -7.80
CA VAL A 688 2.12 7.01 -6.89
C VAL A 688 1.60 8.44 -7.09
N ILE A 689 0.49 8.63 -7.80
CA ILE A 689 -0.06 9.96 -8.14
C ILE A 689 -1.23 10.27 -7.20
N LYS A 690 -1.06 11.26 -6.32
CA LYS A 690 -2.06 11.62 -5.30
C LYS A 690 -2.75 12.94 -5.58
N GLY A 691 -4.07 12.89 -5.71
CA GLY A 691 -4.95 14.06 -5.72
C GLY A 691 -4.92 14.75 -4.36
N ARG A 692 -5.03 16.08 -4.37
CA ARG A 692 -4.93 16.89 -3.15
C ARG A 692 -6.19 16.81 -2.27
N ASP A 693 -6.03 16.67 -0.96
CA ASP A 693 -7.13 16.83 0.00
C ASP A 693 -7.63 18.27 0.10
N HIS A 694 -8.95 18.44 0.14
CA HIS A 694 -9.61 19.72 0.27
C HIS A 694 -10.39 19.88 1.59
N GLU A 695 -10.19 21.03 2.22
CA GLU A 695 -10.91 21.49 3.40
C GLU A 695 -12.34 21.96 3.07
N ALA A 696 -13.13 22.17 4.12
CA ALA A 696 -14.48 22.70 4.01
C ALA A 696 -14.53 24.10 3.37
N ALA A 697 -15.43 24.28 2.40
CA ALA A 697 -15.62 25.54 1.70
C ALA A 697 -16.24 26.63 2.61
N ALA A 698 -15.94 27.88 2.29
CA ALA A 698 -16.52 29.04 2.98
C ALA A 698 -18.05 29.06 2.87
N ALA A 699 -18.73 29.64 3.86
CA ALA A 699 -20.19 29.67 3.92
C ALA A 699 -20.83 30.19 2.61
N ASN A 700 -21.80 29.44 2.08
CA ASN A 700 -22.46 29.67 0.78
C ASN A 700 -21.56 29.52 -0.48
N ALA A 701 -20.37 28.90 -0.40
CA ALA A 701 -19.58 28.41 -1.55
C ALA A 701 -19.66 26.87 -1.67
N ASP A 702 -19.58 26.33 -2.89
CA ASP A 702 -19.50 24.88 -3.12
C ASP A 702 -18.09 24.33 -2.85
N GLY A 703 -17.99 23.03 -2.58
CA GLY A 703 -16.75 22.33 -2.31
C GLY A 703 -15.86 22.13 -3.55
N THR A 704 -14.55 22.23 -3.35
CA THR A 704 -13.53 21.99 -4.40
C THR A 704 -13.35 20.49 -4.63
N ALA A 705 -13.26 20.06 -5.90
CA ALA A 705 -12.94 18.68 -6.22
C ALA A 705 -11.45 18.37 -6.06
N SER A 706 -11.15 17.19 -5.51
CA SER A 706 -9.85 16.56 -5.65
C SER A 706 -9.81 15.73 -6.93
N ILE A 707 -8.79 15.94 -7.75
CA ILE A 707 -8.54 15.17 -8.98
C ILE A 707 -7.05 14.79 -8.98
N ALA A 708 -6.73 13.51 -9.14
CA ALA A 708 -5.32 13.09 -9.23
C ALA A 708 -4.78 13.28 -10.67
N VAL A 709 -5.50 12.75 -11.66
CA VAL A 709 -5.13 12.84 -13.08
C VAL A 709 -6.27 13.47 -13.89
N TRP A 710 -5.95 14.47 -14.73
CA TRP A 710 -6.90 15.05 -15.68
C TRP A 710 -6.35 15.06 -17.11
N LEU A 711 -6.99 14.30 -18.00
CA LEU A 711 -6.63 14.11 -19.40
C LEU A 711 -7.68 14.76 -20.31
N THR A 712 -7.24 15.59 -21.25
CA THR A 712 -8.13 16.33 -22.19
C THR A 712 -7.69 16.13 -23.64
N ASP A 713 -8.61 15.67 -24.51
CA ASP A 713 -8.37 15.45 -25.95
C ASP A 713 -7.13 14.57 -26.25
N CYS A 714 -6.80 13.59 -25.40
CA CYS A 714 -5.63 12.72 -25.53
C CYS A 714 -5.93 11.46 -26.34
N GLU A 715 -5.02 11.10 -27.25
CA GLU A 715 -5.13 9.89 -28.07
C GLU A 715 -4.42 8.68 -27.42
N SER A 716 -4.57 7.50 -28.01
CA SER A 716 -3.96 6.22 -27.54
C SER A 716 -2.43 6.22 -27.49
N ASN A 717 -1.81 7.29 -27.99
CA ASN A 717 -0.38 7.57 -27.88
C ASN A 717 0.04 7.98 -26.47
N LEU A 718 -0.87 8.47 -25.62
CA LEU A 718 -0.62 8.64 -24.18
C LEU A 718 -0.89 7.31 -23.46
N VAL A 719 0.12 6.75 -22.83
CA VAL A 719 0.07 5.52 -22.05
C VAL A 719 0.30 5.84 -20.58
N LEU A 720 -0.70 5.58 -19.72
CA LEU A 720 -0.52 5.52 -18.27
C LEU A 720 -0.51 4.03 -17.89
N ARG A 721 0.61 3.54 -17.35
CA ARG A 721 0.77 2.12 -17.01
C ARG A 721 1.53 1.89 -15.71
N SER A 722 1.13 0.90 -14.92
CA SER A 722 1.82 0.54 -13.66
C SER A 722 1.98 1.72 -12.69
N ASN A 723 0.94 2.54 -12.53
CA ASN A 723 0.88 3.61 -11.55
C ASN A 723 -0.16 3.27 -10.47
N ARG A 724 0.06 3.70 -9.22
CA ARG A 724 -1.00 3.83 -8.22
C ARG A 724 -1.56 5.24 -8.31
N ILE A 725 -2.87 5.39 -8.53
CA ILE A 725 -3.51 6.70 -8.72
C ILE A 725 -4.61 6.87 -7.68
N GLU A 726 -4.34 7.73 -6.69
CA GLU A 726 -5.16 7.97 -5.51
C GLU A 726 -5.83 9.35 -5.61
N ALA A 727 -7.16 9.42 -5.55
CA ALA A 727 -7.85 10.68 -5.40
C ALA A 727 -7.89 11.11 -3.92
N GLY A 728 -7.58 12.37 -3.65
CA GLY A 728 -7.76 12.95 -2.32
C GLY A 728 -9.23 13.20 -1.97
N ARG A 729 -9.47 13.65 -0.75
CA ARG A 729 -10.78 14.02 -0.23
C ARG A 729 -11.32 15.29 -0.90
N GLY A 730 -12.54 15.22 -1.42
CA GLY A 730 -13.27 16.38 -1.92
C GLY A 730 -13.69 17.33 -0.79
N GLY A 731 -13.66 18.64 -1.04
CA GLY A 731 -13.94 19.65 -0.02
C GLY A 731 -15.42 19.70 0.37
N ASP A 732 -15.71 19.91 1.66
CA ASP A 732 -17.09 20.00 2.14
C ASP A 732 -17.81 21.25 1.62
N GLY A 733 -19.11 21.12 1.35
CA GLY A 733 -19.94 22.23 0.90
C GLY A 733 -20.15 23.29 1.99
N GLY A 734 -20.09 24.56 1.60
CA GLY A 734 -20.28 25.69 2.51
C GLY A 734 -21.69 25.75 3.08
N ARG A 735 -21.77 25.90 4.41
CA ARG A 735 -23.05 26.05 5.14
C ARG A 735 -23.85 27.28 4.68
N GLY A 736 -25.16 27.12 4.60
CA GLY A 736 -26.12 28.21 4.34
C GLY A 736 -26.28 29.15 5.54
N ALA A 737 -26.35 30.46 5.28
CA ALA A 737 -26.59 31.45 6.33
C ALA A 737 -28.01 31.35 6.94
N SER A 738 -28.12 31.49 8.26
CA SER A 738 -29.41 31.52 8.95
C SER A 738 -30.26 32.74 8.58
N GLY A 739 -31.58 32.56 8.58
CA GLY A 739 -32.56 33.64 8.41
C GLY A 739 -32.58 34.59 9.60
N GLN A 740 -32.95 35.85 9.35
CA GLN A 740 -33.10 36.86 10.38
C GLN A 740 -34.45 36.72 11.11
N THR A 741 -34.42 36.92 12.42
CA THR A 741 -35.62 37.03 13.26
C THR A 741 -36.54 38.15 12.78
N GLY A 742 -37.83 37.87 12.68
CA GLY A 742 -38.86 38.85 12.34
C GLY A 742 -39.01 39.93 13.40
N HIS A 743 -39.31 41.16 12.98
CA HIS A 743 -39.44 42.29 13.91
C HIS A 743 -40.74 42.22 14.73
N GLY A 744 -40.61 42.01 16.04
CA GLY A 744 -41.70 42.05 16.99
C GLY A 744 -41.25 41.60 18.38
N GLN A 745 -41.47 42.43 19.41
CA GLN A 745 -41.20 42.10 20.81
C GLN A 745 -42.28 42.73 21.68
N GLN A 746 -42.86 41.99 22.64
CA GLN A 746 -43.94 42.50 23.51
C GLN A 746 -43.53 43.71 24.38
N THR A 747 -42.21 43.92 24.53
CA THR A 747 -41.60 45.08 25.19
C THR A 747 -41.56 46.35 24.34
N ASP A 748 -41.78 46.27 23.02
CA ASP A 748 -41.89 47.44 22.15
C ASP A 748 -43.28 48.07 22.29
N SER A 749 -43.34 49.20 22.99
CA SER A 749 -44.57 49.94 23.22
C SER A 749 -45.17 50.56 21.96
N ALA A 750 -44.44 50.62 20.84
CA ALA A 750 -45.01 51.02 19.56
C ALA A 750 -45.92 49.94 18.96
N LEU A 751 -45.69 48.65 19.26
CA LEU A 751 -46.53 47.54 18.81
C LEU A 751 -47.82 47.42 19.64
N ASN A 752 -47.78 47.87 20.89
CA ASN A 752 -48.90 47.72 21.82
C ASN A 752 -49.99 48.77 21.55
N GLY A 753 -51.24 48.35 21.65
CA GLY A 753 -52.39 49.25 21.58
C GLY A 753 -52.46 50.17 22.79
N GLY A 754 -52.78 51.45 22.56
CA GLY A 754 -52.97 52.42 23.62
C GLY A 754 -54.22 52.14 24.46
N THR A 755 -54.16 52.47 25.75
CA THR A 755 -55.30 52.39 26.66
C THR A 755 -56.40 53.38 26.26
N GLY A 756 -57.67 52.96 26.34
CA GLY A 756 -58.84 53.84 26.21
C GLY A 756 -58.94 54.84 27.37
N LEU A 757 -59.66 55.95 27.14
CA LEU A 757 -59.90 56.97 28.15
C LEU A 757 -61.15 56.60 28.97
N ASN A 758 -61.06 56.73 30.29
CA ASN A 758 -62.18 56.47 31.21
C ASN A 758 -63.40 57.36 30.91
N GLY A 759 -64.58 56.87 31.30
CA GLY A 759 -65.82 57.64 31.26
C GLY A 759 -65.73 58.90 32.12
N VAL A 760 -66.33 60.00 31.66
CA VAL A 760 -66.32 61.28 32.38
C VAL A 760 -67.72 61.90 32.44
N THR A 761 -68.14 62.20 33.66
CA THR A 761 -69.40 62.91 33.92
C THR A 761 -69.21 64.41 33.85
N LYS A 762 -70.11 65.12 33.16
CA LYS A 762 -70.06 66.58 32.97
C LYS A 762 -71.44 67.19 33.12
N SER A 763 -71.50 68.43 33.62
CA SER A 763 -72.77 69.16 33.83
C SER A 763 -73.23 69.92 32.59
N GLY A 764 -74.54 70.09 32.47
CA GLY A 764 -75.20 70.73 31.32
C GLY A 764 -75.45 69.78 30.14
N PRO A 765 -75.99 70.27 29.02
CA PRO A 765 -76.17 69.47 27.81
C PRO A 765 -74.83 69.10 27.17
N CYS A 766 -74.76 67.92 26.56
CA CYS A 766 -73.56 67.50 25.85
C CYS A 766 -73.40 68.27 24.53
N VAL A 767 -72.26 68.95 24.35
CA VAL A 767 -71.94 69.71 23.13
C VAL A 767 -70.51 69.41 22.67
N ASN A 768 -70.38 68.45 21.76
CA ASN A 768 -69.14 68.04 21.07
C ASN A 768 -67.93 67.51 21.89
N PRO A 769 -67.99 67.07 23.17
CA PRO A 769 -66.87 66.31 23.74
C PRO A 769 -66.72 64.94 23.06
N ARG A 770 -65.48 64.49 22.94
CA ARG A 770 -65.09 63.18 22.41
C ARG A 770 -64.00 62.59 23.31
N ASN A 771 -64.16 61.37 23.80
CA ASN A 771 -63.02 60.59 24.31
C ASN A 771 -62.48 59.81 23.12
N ALA A 772 -61.29 60.17 22.63
CA ALA A 772 -60.62 59.36 21.61
C ALA A 772 -60.38 57.94 22.13
N GLY A 773 -60.62 56.92 21.31
CA GLY A 773 -60.16 55.57 21.58
C GLY A 773 -58.64 55.49 21.67
N GLY A 774 -58.17 54.41 22.28
CA GLY A 774 -56.75 54.12 22.38
C GLY A 774 -56.07 54.08 21.01
N ALA A 775 -54.83 54.59 20.92
CA ALA A 775 -54.08 54.57 19.68
C ALA A 775 -53.83 53.13 19.20
N ALA A 776 -53.84 52.92 17.88
CA ALA A 776 -53.41 51.64 17.31
C ALA A 776 -51.93 51.38 17.59
N GLY A 777 -51.57 50.14 17.87
CA GLY A 777 -50.20 49.68 17.71
C GLY A 777 -49.75 49.74 16.25
N THR A 778 -48.47 50.01 16.01
CA THR A 778 -47.87 50.10 14.67
C THR A 778 -46.55 49.35 14.57
N ASN A 779 -46.37 48.52 13.55
CA ASN A 779 -45.12 47.84 13.23
C ASN A 779 -44.56 48.38 11.91
N SER A 780 -43.58 49.29 11.98
CA SER A 780 -43.02 49.95 10.78
C SER A 780 -42.21 49.01 9.88
N ALA A 781 -41.74 47.88 10.41
CA ALA A 781 -41.02 46.86 9.64
C ALA A 781 -41.94 45.99 8.77
N CYS A 782 -43.24 45.89 9.11
CA CYS A 782 -44.27 45.23 8.31
C CYS A 782 -45.59 46.02 8.43
N ALA A 783 -45.70 47.14 7.71
CA ALA A 783 -46.79 48.10 7.86
C ALA A 783 -48.21 47.55 7.56
N THR A 784 -48.32 46.38 6.93
CA THR A 784 -49.55 45.61 6.76
C THR A 784 -50.10 45.04 8.08
N ALA A 785 -49.27 44.94 9.12
CA ALA A 785 -49.63 44.45 10.44
C ALA A 785 -50.02 45.58 11.43
N ASN A 786 -50.20 46.82 10.95
CA ASN A 786 -50.67 47.94 11.78
C ASN A 786 -52.12 47.72 12.25
N ALA A 787 -52.40 48.09 13.50
CA ALA A 787 -53.69 47.85 14.13
C ALA A 787 -54.72 48.95 13.90
N THR A 788 -55.90 48.72 14.46
CA THR A 788 -57.02 49.68 14.45
C THR A 788 -57.11 50.42 15.80
N PRO A 789 -57.35 51.74 15.82
CA PRO A 789 -57.57 52.47 17.06
C PRO A 789 -58.84 51.99 17.76
N GLY A 790 -58.96 52.25 19.07
CA GLY A 790 -60.20 51.95 19.79
C GLY A 790 -61.38 52.81 19.33
N GLY A 791 -62.59 52.34 19.57
CA GLY A 791 -63.81 53.11 19.34
C GLY A 791 -63.85 54.33 20.28
N SER A 792 -64.09 55.51 19.73
CA SER A 792 -64.17 56.76 20.50
C SER A 792 -65.61 57.02 20.94
N SER A 793 -65.79 57.50 22.17
CA SER A 793 -67.10 57.96 22.62
C SER A 793 -67.32 59.41 22.19
N VAL A 794 -68.56 59.73 21.85
CA VAL A 794 -69.06 61.07 21.53
C VAL A 794 -70.26 61.37 22.42
N CYS A 795 -70.94 62.51 22.23
CA CYS A 795 -72.17 62.79 22.97
C CYS A 795 -73.18 61.63 22.88
N PRO A 796 -73.66 61.09 24.02
CA PRO A 796 -74.70 60.08 23.99
C PRO A 796 -76.00 60.65 23.42
N VAL A 797 -76.64 59.89 22.55
CA VAL A 797 -77.90 60.24 21.89
C VAL A 797 -78.92 59.16 22.20
N PHE A 798 -80.07 59.55 22.73
CA PHE A 798 -81.18 58.65 23.04
C PHE A 798 -82.46 59.09 22.32
N ASP A 799 -83.25 58.14 21.83
CA ASP A 799 -84.60 58.39 21.33
C ASP A 799 -85.63 57.83 22.30
N TRP A 800 -86.26 58.75 23.04
CA TRP A 800 -87.31 58.45 24.02
C TRP A 800 -88.59 57.88 23.40
N ASN A 801 -88.82 57.98 22.08
CA ASN A 801 -89.99 57.38 21.43
C ASN A 801 -89.80 55.89 21.15
N THR A 802 -88.56 55.46 20.89
CA THR A 802 -88.19 54.06 20.62
C THR A 802 -87.49 53.39 21.81
N THR A 803 -87.34 54.12 22.91
CA THR A 803 -86.57 53.79 24.13
C THR A 803 -85.17 53.24 23.85
N LYS A 804 -84.49 53.76 22.82
CA LYS A 804 -83.16 53.28 22.39
C LYS A 804 -82.11 54.37 22.28
N GLY A 805 -80.89 54.01 22.70
CA GLY A 805 -79.68 54.77 22.42
C GLY A 805 -79.22 54.64 20.97
N GLN A 806 -78.38 55.58 20.54
CA GLN A 806 -77.43 55.32 19.48
C GLN A 806 -76.32 54.40 19.98
N ARG A 807 -75.66 53.71 19.05
CA ARG A 807 -74.50 52.88 19.36
C ARG A 807 -73.21 53.68 19.17
N ALA A 808 -72.30 53.54 20.12
CA ALA A 808 -71.01 54.22 20.07
C ALA A 808 -70.11 53.71 18.92
N GLU A 809 -68.93 54.34 18.72
CA GLU A 809 -68.06 54.03 17.58
C GLU A 809 -67.70 52.53 17.51
N TYR A 810 -67.65 52.03 16.27
CA TYR A 810 -67.93 50.64 15.87
C TYR A 810 -69.39 50.18 16.05
N PRO A 811 -70.37 50.77 15.32
CA PRO A 811 -71.80 50.40 15.47
C PRO A 811 -72.12 48.95 15.07
N VAL A 812 -71.26 48.32 14.28
CA VAL A 812 -71.25 46.86 14.06
C VAL A 812 -69.79 46.40 14.13
N GLY A 813 -69.54 45.30 14.85
CA GLY A 813 -68.22 44.69 14.90
C GLY A 813 -67.77 44.27 13.51
N SER A 814 -66.75 44.93 12.97
CA SER A 814 -66.32 44.79 11.58
C SER A 814 -64.83 45.05 11.47
N GLY A 815 -64.13 44.26 10.64
CA GLY A 815 -62.67 44.31 10.57
C GLY A 815 -61.99 44.05 11.92
N ARG A 816 -62.49 43.05 12.67
CA ARG A 816 -62.07 42.64 14.03
C ARG A 816 -62.37 43.61 15.17
N ASN A 817 -62.83 44.83 14.88
CA ASN A 817 -63.22 45.77 15.92
C ASN A 817 -64.41 45.23 16.73
N GLY A 818 -64.38 45.42 18.05
CA GLY A 818 -65.49 45.14 18.94
C GLY A 818 -66.62 46.15 18.73
N ALA A 819 -67.88 45.73 18.85
CA ALA A 819 -69.00 46.65 18.67
C ALA A 819 -69.10 47.63 19.86
N GLY A 820 -69.43 48.89 19.58
CA GLY A 820 -69.73 49.87 20.62
C GLY A 820 -70.98 49.49 21.42
N GLY A 821 -71.03 49.89 22.69
CA GLY A 821 -72.22 49.82 23.52
C GLY A 821 -73.30 50.82 23.07
N GLU A 822 -74.55 50.59 23.46
CA GLU A 822 -75.63 51.56 23.21
C GLU A 822 -75.79 52.56 24.35
N ASP A 823 -76.00 53.82 23.99
CA ASP A 823 -76.23 54.92 24.92
C ASP A 823 -77.47 54.65 25.78
N TRP A 824 -77.35 54.90 27.07
CA TRP A 824 -78.47 54.89 28.02
C TRP A 824 -78.95 56.33 28.26
N THR A 825 -79.96 56.52 29.11
CA THR A 825 -80.44 57.86 29.46
C THR A 825 -80.72 58.01 30.95
N TYR A 826 -80.56 59.22 31.47
CA TYR A 826 -81.27 59.60 32.69
C TYR A 826 -82.77 59.81 32.38
N ASP A 827 -83.63 59.69 33.38
CA ASP A 827 -85.07 59.90 33.25
C ASP A 827 -85.66 60.67 34.45
N SER A 828 -86.98 60.62 34.65
CA SER A 828 -87.65 61.30 35.77
C SER A 828 -87.47 60.61 37.12
N MET A 829 -86.97 59.36 37.16
CA MET A 829 -86.67 58.62 38.38
C MET A 829 -85.23 58.86 38.87
N SER A 830 -84.33 59.32 37.99
CA SER A 830 -82.94 59.68 38.32
C SER A 830 -82.80 60.77 39.39
N GLY A 831 -83.75 61.72 39.44
CA GLY A 831 -83.74 62.85 40.37
C GLY A 831 -82.56 63.82 40.20
N TRP A 832 -82.42 64.77 41.13
CA TRP A 832 -81.35 65.78 41.11
C TRP A 832 -79.94 65.23 41.39
N GLU A 833 -79.86 64.05 42.01
CA GLU A 833 -78.60 63.37 42.34
C GLU A 833 -78.16 62.38 41.24
N CYS A 834 -78.94 62.22 40.15
CA CYS A 834 -78.67 61.32 39.03
C CYS A 834 -78.45 59.84 39.44
N GLY A 835 -79.13 59.37 40.50
CA GLY A 835 -78.87 58.07 41.15
C GLY A 835 -79.39 56.83 40.42
N HIS A 836 -79.91 56.96 39.20
CA HIS A 836 -80.44 55.88 38.38
C HIS A 836 -80.30 56.24 36.90
N ALA A 837 -79.95 55.29 36.03
CA ALA A 837 -79.99 55.44 34.58
C ALA A 837 -80.78 54.29 33.96
N THR A 838 -81.49 54.58 32.88
CA THR A 838 -82.45 53.69 32.24
C THR A 838 -81.85 53.12 30.95
N GLU A 839 -81.89 51.79 30.83
CA GLU A 839 -81.16 51.07 29.79
C GLU A 839 -81.80 51.20 28.40
N SER A 840 -80.96 51.23 27.35
CA SER A 840 -81.42 51.15 25.97
C SER A 840 -82.23 49.86 25.78
N GLY A 841 -83.45 49.99 25.22
CA GLY A 841 -84.39 48.91 24.96
C GLY A 841 -85.28 48.49 26.15
N PHE A 842 -85.18 49.15 27.31
CA PHE A 842 -86.08 48.90 28.44
C PHE A 842 -87.56 49.13 28.06
N PRO A 843 -88.52 48.31 28.53
CA PRO A 843 -88.36 47.12 29.39
C PRO A 843 -88.25 45.80 28.62
N VAL A 844 -88.18 45.82 27.28
CA VAL A 844 -88.45 44.64 26.43
C VAL A 844 -87.21 43.95 25.86
N ASN A 845 -86.20 44.71 25.45
CA ASN A 845 -84.99 44.21 24.80
C ASN A 845 -83.79 45.03 25.27
N ILE A 846 -83.48 44.94 26.57
CA ILE A 846 -82.37 45.65 27.19
C ILE A 846 -81.05 45.25 26.51
N VAL A 847 -80.26 46.24 26.09
CA VAL A 847 -78.96 46.04 25.43
C VAL A 847 -77.82 46.70 26.19
N SER A 848 -76.64 46.07 26.11
CA SER A 848 -75.42 46.49 26.81
C SER A 848 -74.98 47.90 26.41
N ASN A 849 -74.57 48.68 27.41
CA ASN A 849 -73.79 49.90 27.24
C ASN A 849 -72.28 49.66 27.28
N SER A 850 -71.79 48.46 27.64
CA SER A 850 -70.35 48.17 27.52
C SER A 850 -69.98 47.91 26.06
N GLY A 851 -68.80 48.36 25.65
CA GLY A 851 -68.24 48.01 24.35
C GLY A 851 -67.69 46.59 24.36
N ASP A 852 -67.86 45.86 23.26
CA ASP A 852 -67.28 44.52 23.10
C ASP A 852 -65.76 44.62 22.88
N ASP A 853 -65.03 43.58 23.27
CA ASP A 853 -63.58 43.48 23.01
C ASP A 853 -63.30 43.33 21.50
N GLY A 854 -62.17 43.90 21.07
CA GLY A 854 -61.61 43.66 19.74
C GLY A 854 -61.08 42.23 19.63
N GLN A 855 -61.27 41.60 18.46
CA GLN A 855 -60.71 40.28 18.20
C GLN A 855 -59.19 40.37 18.00
N SER A 856 -58.45 39.45 18.61
CA SER A 856 -57.01 39.32 18.36
C SER A 856 -56.72 38.95 16.90
N GLY A 857 -55.56 39.34 16.40
CA GLY A 857 -55.05 38.91 15.11
C GLY A 857 -54.67 37.42 15.11
N ALA A 858 -54.75 36.75 13.97
CA ALA A 858 -54.19 35.41 13.84
C ALA A 858 -52.67 35.46 13.68
N ASP A 859 -51.99 34.45 14.23
CA ASP A 859 -50.57 34.23 13.99
C ASP A 859 -50.30 33.97 12.49
N GLY A 860 -49.18 34.48 11.99
CA GLY A 860 -48.74 34.29 10.62
C GLY A 860 -48.35 32.84 10.34
N ALA A 861 -48.66 32.36 9.14
CA ALA A 861 -48.26 31.02 8.69
C ALA A 861 -46.74 30.90 8.56
N ASN A 862 -46.20 29.71 8.89
CA ASN A 862 -44.80 29.38 8.74
C ASN A 862 -44.34 29.52 7.27
N GLY A 863 -43.08 29.88 7.07
CA GLY A 863 -42.42 29.71 5.78
C GLY A 863 -42.20 28.22 5.48
N ALA A 864 -42.44 27.80 4.23
CA ALA A 864 -42.10 26.47 3.78
C ALA A 864 -40.58 26.23 3.82
N GLY A 865 -40.15 25.05 4.27
CA GLY A 865 -38.75 24.64 4.23
C GLY A 865 -38.23 24.51 2.80
N GLY A 866 -36.95 24.81 2.60
CA GLY A 866 -36.27 24.62 1.32
C GLY A 866 -36.02 23.13 1.04
N GLY A 867 -36.26 22.70 -0.20
CA GLY A 867 -35.93 21.33 -0.62
C GLY A 867 -34.41 21.10 -0.61
N GLY A 868 -33.97 19.93 -0.16
CA GLY A 868 -32.57 19.53 -0.26
C GLY A 868 -32.15 19.31 -1.72
N ALA A 869 -30.84 19.39 -2.00
CA ALA A 869 -30.33 19.13 -3.33
C ALA A 869 -30.45 17.64 -3.71
N ALA A 870 -30.98 17.39 -4.90
CA ALA A 870 -31.14 16.06 -5.50
C ALA A 870 -30.01 15.59 -6.45
N PRO A 871 -29.21 16.46 -7.13
CA PRO A 871 -28.14 15.98 -8.00
C PRO A 871 -27.00 15.34 -7.21
N ARG A 872 -26.54 14.16 -7.64
CA ARG A 872 -25.47 13.40 -6.95
C ARG A 872 -24.18 13.17 -7.76
N TYR A 873 -24.16 13.51 -9.05
CA TYR A 873 -23.01 13.28 -9.95
C TYR A 873 -22.15 14.53 -10.22
N GLY A 874 -22.61 15.72 -9.83
CA GLY A 874 -22.02 16.99 -10.28
C GLY A 874 -22.29 17.24 -11.77
N SER A 875 -21.37 17.92 -12.45
CA SER A 875 -21.46 18.31 -13.85
C SER A 875 -20.06 18.54 -14.46
N ILE A 876 -19.97 18.87 -15.75
CA ILE A 876 -18.71 19.14 -16.47
C ILE A 876 -18.81 20.50 -17.18
N VAL A 877 -17.78 21.33 -17.03
CA VAL A 877 -17.63 22.60 -17.75
C VAL A 877 -16.19 22.72 -18.23
N ASN A 878 -15.97 22.96 -19.54
CA ASN A 878 -14.64 23.02 -20.15
C ASN A 878 -13.76 21.77 -19.90
N GLY A 879 -14.37 20.58 -19.87
CA GLY A 879 -13.67 19.30 -19.65
C GLY A 879 -13.37 18.97 -18.19
N ILE A 880 -13.53 19.91 -17.25
CA ILE A 880 -13.33 19.67 -15.81
C ILE A 880 -14.64 19.50 -15.05
N TRP A 881 -14.62 18.70 -13.98
CA TRP A 881 -15.73 18.54 -13.05
C TRP A 881 -16.07 19.85 -12.32
N VAL A 882 -17.36 20.11 -12.17
CA VAL A 882 -17.90 21.20 -11.34
C VAL A 882 -19.11 20.71 -10.54
N PRO A 883 -19.44 21.37 -9.41
CA PRO A 883 -20.69 21.16 -8.70
C PRO A 883 -21.92 21.27 -9.60
N ALA A 884 -22.99 20.55 -9.25
CA ALA A 884 -24.22 20.55 -10.05
C ALA A 884 -24.87 21.96 -10.11
N PRO A 885 -25.44 22.36 -11.24
CA PRO A 885 -26.08 23.68 -11.36
C PRO A 885 -27.41 23.77 -10.61
N ALA A 886 -28.06 22.64 -10.32
CA ALA A 886 -29.31 22.57 -9.58
C ALA A 886 -29.06 22.50 -8.06
N GLN A 887 -29.11 23.67 -7.44
CA GLN A 887 -28.79 23.91 -6.04
C GLN A 887 -29.95 23.57 -5.08
N ALA A 888 -29.65 23.40 -3.79
CA ALA A 888 -30.67 23.26 -2.77
C ALA A 888 -31.54 24.54 -2.64
N GLY A 889 -32.79 24.39 -2.19
CA GLY A 889 -33.73 25.48 -2.02
C GLY A 889 -33.46 26.30 -0.76
N ALA A 890 -33.61 27.62 -0.82
CA ALA A 890 -33.73 28.44 0.38
C ALA A 890 -35.11 28.23 1.04
N GLY A 891 -35.18 28.38 2.35
CA GLY A 891 -36.46 28.41 3.06
C GLY A 891 -37.25 29.68 2.69
N ALA A 892 -38.58 29.58 2.66
CA ALA A 892 -39.43 30.75 2.46
C ALA A 892 -39.52 31.61 3.73
N ARG A 893 -39.79 32.90 3.57
CA ARG A 893 -40.13 33.80 4.67
C ARG A 893 -41.47 33.41 5.29
N GLY A 894 -41.60 33.54 6.60
CA GLY A 894 -42.89 33.44 7.29
C GLY A 894 -43.83 34.59 6.91
N VAL A 895 -45.15 34.36 7.03
CA VAL A 895 -46.16 35.40 6.85
C VAL A 895 -46.17 36.31 8.09
N ASP A 896 -46.41 37.61 7.91
CA ASP A 896 -46.58 38.52 9.04
C ASP A 896 -47.84 38.16 9.83
N GLY A 897 -47.80 38.33 11.15
CA GLY A 897 -48.96 38.21 12.01
C GLY A 897 -49.96 39.30 11.69
N GLU A 898 -51.25 38.98 11.76
CA GLU A 898 -52.29 39.96 11.47
C GLU A 898 -52.51 40.89 12.67
N SER A 899 -53.06 42.08 12.43
CA SER A 899 -53.34 43.04 13.50
C SER A 899 -54.59 42.71 14.32
N GLY A 900 -54.57 43.15 15.58
CA GLY A 900 -55.73 43.12 16.47
C GLY A 900 -56.73 44.24 16.16
N GLY A 901 -58.01 43.94 16.43
CA GLY A 901 -59.10 44.92 16.34
C GLY A 901 -59.11 45.93 17.49
N GLY A 902 -59.59 47.15 17.24
CA GLY A 902 -59.90 48.11 18.29
C GLY A 902 -61.09 47.65 19.13
N GLY A 903 -61.05 47.89 20.44
CA GLY A 903 -62.18 47.65 21.32
C GLY A 903 -63.33 48.60 21.04
N GLY A 904 -64.57 48.16 21.27
CA GLY A 904 -65.75 49.01 21.16
C GLY A 904 -65.73 50.13 22.21
N SER A 905 -66.25 51.30 21.85
CA SER A 905 -66.55 52.34 22.86
C SER A 905 -67.68 51.85 23.78
N GLY A 906 -67.67 52.25 25.05
CA GLY A 906 -68.91 52.20 25.84
C GLY A 906 -69.98 53.13 25.24
N GLY A 907 -71.25 52.88 25.55
CA GLY A 907 -72.35 53.81 25.41
C GLY A 907 -72.38 54.78 26.59
N GLY A 908 -72.65 56.06 26.31
CA GLY A 908 -72.73 57.10 27.33
C GLY A 908 -74.12 57.17 27.96
N VAL A 909 -74.36 58.17 28.81
CA VAL A 909 -75.70 58.43 29.37
C VAL A 909 -76.19 59.82 29.02
N ALA A 910 -77.29 59.86 28.27
CA ALA A 910 -77.87 61.06 27.70
C ALA A 910 -78.42 62.03 28.77
N TYR A 911 -78.22 63.32 28.51
CA TYR A 911 -78.70 64.43 29.35
C TYR A 911 -80.24 64.52 29.31
N PHE A 912 -80.90 64.49 30.47
CA PHE A 912 -82.36 64.60 30.57
C PHE A 912 -82.80 65.81 31.42
N PRO A 913 -82.94 67.02 30.83
CA PRO A 913 -83.19 68.25 31.58
C PRO A 913 -84.52 68.28 32.34
N SER A 914 -85.52 67.52 31.87
CA SER A 914 -86.88 67.47 32.45
C SER A 914 -87.02 66.59 33.70
N GLY A 915 -86.02 65.77 34.04
CA GLY A 915 -86.04 64.88 35.22
C GLY A 915 -85.28 65.41 36.45
N GLY A 916 -84.61 66.55 36.32
CA GLY A 916 -83.77 67.14 37.39
C GLY A 916 -82.30 66.71 37.35
N CYS A 917 -81.93 65.65 36.62
CA CYS A 917 -80.52 65.30 36.49
C CYS A 917 -79.77 66.33 35.63
N GLY A 918 -78.81 67.03 36.24
CA GLY A 918 -78.05 68.13 35.63
C GLY A 918 -76.84 67.71 34.79
N TYR A 919 -76.65 66.42 34.54
CA TYR A 919 -75.40 65.84 34.02
C TYR A 919 -75.62 64.91 32.83
N PHE A 920 -74.55 64.66 32.08
CA PHE A 920 -74.42 63.54 31.14
C PHE A 920 -73.13 62.77 31.44
N GLU A 921 -73.10 61.50 31.05
CA GLU A 921 -71.89 60.69 31.07
C GLU A 921 -71.36 60.52 29.64
N LEU A 922 -70.15 61.00 29.40
CA LEU A 922 -69.39 60.63 28.21
C LEU A 922 -68.74 59.28 28.48
N ALA A 923 -69.03 58.30 27.62
CA ALA A 923 -68.63 56.92 27.84
C ALA A 923 -67.10 56.73 27.88
N PRO A 924 -66.60 55.65 28.51
CA PRO A 924 -65.24 55.19 28.25
C PRO A 924 -65.05 54.86 26.76
N SER A 925 -63.88 55.19 26.23
CA SER A 925 -63.49 54.79 24.88
C SER A 925 -62.83 53.40 24.89
N GLY A 926 -62.89 52.69 23.76
CA GLY A 926 -62.25 51.38 23.60
C GLY A 926 -60.72 51.49 23.57
N GLY A 927 -60.04 50.40 23.90
CA GLY A 927 -58.59 50.27 23.75
C GLY A 927 -58.19 50.07 22.28
N GLY A 928 -56.99 50.52 21.90
CA GLY A 928 -56.45 50.25 20.57
C GLY A 928 -56.03 48.80 20.41
N GLY A 929 -56.13 48.25 19.19
CA GLY A 929 -55.59 46.94 18.89
C GLY A 929 -54.06 46.92 18.91
N GLY A 930 -53.48 45.75 19.17
CA GLY A 930 -52.03 45.50 19.04
C GLY A 930 -51.63 45.20 17.59
N ALA A 931 -50.45 45.68 17.18
CA ALA A 931 -49.89 45.37 15.86
C ALA A 931 -49.40 43.93 15.79
N GLY A 932 -49.49 43.31 14.62
CA GLY A 932 -48.91 42.00 14.39
C GLY A 932 -47.37 42.04 14.32
N GLY A 933 -46.73 40.92 14.67
CA GLY A 933 -45.29 40.74 14.53
C GLY A 933 -44.91 40.35 13.11
N CYS A 934 -43.73 40.77 12.63
CA CYS A 934 -43.30 40.42 11.28
C CYS A 934 -42.84 38.97 11.19
N GLY A 935 -43.07 38.32 10.04
CA GLY A 935 -42.58 36.97 9.77
C GLY A 935 -41.05 36.88 9.78
N GLY A 936 -40.51 35.74 10.22
CA GLY A 936 -39.09 35.46 10.19
C GLY A 936 -38.59 35.14 8.78
N GLU A 937 -37.37 35.55 8.46
CA GLU A 937 -36.77 35.24 7.16
C GLU A 937 -36.34 33.76 7.09
N GLY A 938 -36.40 33.20 5.89
CA GLY A 938 -35.98 31.83 5.65
C GLY A 938 -34.46 31.65 5.70
N GLY A 939 -34.01 30.46 6.09
CA GLY A 939 -32.60 30.07 6.01
C GLY A 939 -32.13 29.87 4.57
N ARG A 940 -30.89 30.25 4.27
CA ARG A 940 -30.30 29.99 2.95
C ARG A 940 -29.97 28.50 2.77
N ALA A 941 -29.99 28.07 1.52
CA ALA A 941 -29.53 26.75 1.11
C ALA A 941 -28.07 26.49 1.51
N GLY A 942 -27.76 25.25 1.86
CA GLY A 942 -26.40 24.73 1.87
C GLY A 942 -25.91 24.41 0.45
N ARG A 943 -24.59 24.26 0.30
CA ARG A 943 -23.91 24.07 -0.99
C ARG A 943 -23.42 22.64 -1.20
N HIS A 944 -23.08 22.30 -2.44
CA HIS A 944 -22.64 20.93 -2.76
C HIS A 944 -21.23 20.66 -2.24
N GLY A 945 -20.95 19.40 -1.89
CA GLY A 945 -19.59 18.91 -1.67
C GLY A 945 -18.82 18.74 -2.99
N GLY A 946 -17.49 18.82 -2.91
CA GLY A 946 -16.58 18.63 -4.04
C GLY A 946 -16.34 17.15 -4.34
N ALA A 947 -16.04 16.82 -5.60
CA ALA A 947 -15.75 15.45 -6.00
C ALA A 947 -14.41 14.90 -5.48
N SER A 948 -14.27 13.58 -5.51
CA SER A 948 -12.99 12.87 -5.46
C SER A 948 -12.87 12.03 -6.74
N ILE A 949 -11.88 12.28 -7.59
CA ILE A 949 -11.73 11.61 -8.90
C ILE A 949 -10.29 11.17 -9.12
N ALA A 950 -10.04 9.87 -9.33
CA ALA A 950 -8.67 9.40 -9.55
C ALA A 950 -8.19 9.75 -10.98
N VAL A 951 -8.96 9.39 -12.00
CA VAL A 951 -8.73 9.85 -13.38
C VAL A 951 -9.99 10.49 -13.97
N LEU A 952 -9.87 11.75 -14.36
CA LEU A 952 -10.82 12.46 -15.20
C LEU A 952 -10.35 12.43 -16.66
N LEU A 953 -11.09 11.74 -17.53
CA LEU A 953 -10.88 11.74 -18.97
C LEU A 953 -11.95 12.61 -19.64
N SER A 954 -11.53 13.51 -20.53
CA SER A 954 -12.45 14.42 -21.23
C SER A 954 -12.10 14.58 -22.70
N ASP A 955 -13.10 14.52 -23.57
CA ASP A 955 -12.97 14.85 -24.99
C ASP A 955 -13.92 16.01 -25.35
N SER A 956 -13.41 17.02 -26.05
CA SER A 956 -14.17 18.18 -26.51
C SER A 956 -15.16 17.85 -27.65
N ASN A 957 -14.93 16.74 -28.36
CA ASN A 957 -15.75 16.21 -29.45
C ASN A 957 -16.51 14.94 -29.00
N PRO A 958 -17.84 15.00 -28.76
CA PRO A 958 -18.63 13.85 -28.32
C PRO A 958 -18.80 12.73 -29.36
N ASN A 959 -18.22 12.87 -30.55
CA ASN A 959 -18.22 11.85 -31.61
C ASN A 959 -16.81 11.30 -31.87
N ASP A 960 -15.82 11.70 -31.08
CA ASP A 960 -14.50 11.09 -31.14
C ASP A 960 -14.52 9.72 -30.44
N SER A 961 -13.64 8.84 -30.90
CA SER A 961 -13.41 7.54 -30.26
C SER A 961 -11.93 7.35 -29.90
N ARG A 962 -11.12 8.40 -30.03
CA ARG A 962 -9.75 8.44 -29.55
C ARG A 962 -9.77 8.65 -28.03
N ALA A 963 -8.96 7.89 -27.33
CA ALA A 963 -8.80 7.97 -25.89
C ALA A 963 -7.39 7.49 -25.53
N PRO A 964 -6.81 7.93 -24.40
CA PRO A 964 -5.51 7.44 -23.93
C PRO A 964 -5.58 5.96 -23.55
N THR A 965 -4.42 5.35 -23.41
CA THR A 965 -4.25 3.94 -23.05
C THR A 965 -3.96 3.85 -21.54
N LEU A 966 -4.90 3.33 -20.75
CA LEU A 966 -4.73 3.07 -19.32
C LEU A 966 -4.66 1.56 -19.10
N LEU A 967 -3.51 1.04 -18.68
CA LEU A 967 -3.24 -0.38 -18.49
C LEU A 967 -2.56 -0.62 -17.14
N PHE A 968 -3.00 -1.61 -16.38
CA PHE A 968 -2.36 -2.07 -15.14
C PHE A 968 -2.10 -0.97 -14.10
N ASN A 969 -2.89 0.10 -14.09
CA ASN A 969 -2.87 1.06 -12.99
C ASN A 969 -3.72 0.53 -11.84
N VAL A 970 -3.33 0.84 -10.62
CA VAL A 970 -4.10 0.61 -9.39
C VAL A 970 -4.82 1.91 -9.07
N LEU A 971 -6.14 1.92 -9.14
CA LEU A 971 -6.96 3.13 -9.00
C LEU A 971 -7.69 3.13 -7.65
N GLN A 972 -7.63 4.26 -6.96
CA GLN A 972 -8.26 4.46 -5.65
C GLN A 972 -8.97 5.82 -5.58
N ARG A 973 -10.30 5.82 -5.57
CA ARG A 973 -11.13 6.99 -5.29
C ARG A 973 -11.15 7.30 -3.78
N GLY A 974 -11.01 8.56 -3.40
CA GLY A 974 -11.11 9.03 -2.02
C GLY A 974 -12.55 9.37 -1.62
N GLN A 975 -12.76 9.97 -0.44
CA GLN A 975 -14.09 10.41 -0.05
C GLN A 975 -14.52 11.69 -0.78
N GLY A 976 -15.73 11.70 -1.34
CA GLY A 976 -16.37 12.93 -1.80
C GLY A 976 -16.72 13.85 -0.62
N GLY A 977 -16.68 15.16 -0.84
CA GLY A 977 -16.95 16.14 0.22
C GLY A 977 -18.40 16.09 0.71
N THR A 978 -18.63 16.35 1.99
CA THR A 978 -20.00 16.36 2.54
C THR A 978 -20.80 17.55 2.02
N GLY A 979 -22.12 17.39 1.89
CA GLY A 979 -23.01 18.47 1.51
C GLY A 979 -23.12 19.52 2.62
N GLY A 980 -23.09 20.79 2.25
CA GLY A 980 -23.24 21.89 3.18
C GLY A 980 -24.60 21.90 3.86
N GLN A 981 -24.63 22.15 5.16
CA GLN A 981 -25.88 22.23 5.93
C GLN A 981 -26.71 23.45 5.53
N GLY A 982 -28.03 23.31 5.57
CA GLY A 982 -28.97 24.42 5.42
C GLY A 982 -28.90 25.42 6.57
N GLY A 983 -29.18 26.68 6.28
CA GLY A 983 -29.30 27.73 7.28
C GLY A 983 -30.54 27.55 8.15
N PHE A 984 -30.44 27.84 9.46
CA PHE A 984 -31.60 27.84 10.36
C PHE A 984 -32.61 28.92 9.94
N ALA A 985 -33.89 28.70 10.19
CA ALA A 985 -34.92 29.71 10.02
C ALA A 985 -34.79 30.85 11.04
N GLY A 986 -35.17 32.06 10.64
CA GLY A 986 -35.50 33.12 11.60
C GLY A 986 -36.80 32.82 12.33
N ILE A 987 -36.84 33.05 13.64
CA ILE A 987 -38.11 33.02 14.39
C ILE A 987 -38.98 34.21 14.01
N GLY A 988 -40.30 34.07 14.08
CA GLY A 988 -41.21 35.20 13.86
C GLY A 988 -41.18 36.20 15.01
N GLY A 989 -41.49 37.46 14.71
CA GLY A 989 -41.61 38.51 15.72
C GLY A 989 -42.88 38.34 16.56
N LEU A 990 -42.83 38.69 17.84
CA LEU A 990 -44.02 38.66 18.70
C LEU A 990 -44.98 39.82 18.37
N GLY A 991 -46.28 39.54 18.41
CA GLY A 991 -47.32 40.56 18.29
C GLY A 991 -47.40 41.47 19.53
N GLY A 992 -47.90 42.68 19.34
CA GLY A 992 -48.16 43.64 20.41
C GLY A 992 -49.45 43.33 21.17
N LEU A 993 -49.49 43.68 22.45
CA LEU A 993 -50.68 43.55 23.29
C LEU A 993 -51.72 44.60 22.94
N GLY A 994 -53.00 44.22 22.94
CA GLY A 994 -54.12 45.14 22.80
C GLY A 994 -54.32 45.98 24.07
N GLY A 995 -54.60 47.27 23.89
CA GLY A 995 -54.78 48.21 24.99
C GLY A 995 -56.05 47.93 25.79
N PHE A 996 -56.01 48.15 27.11
CA PHE A 996 -57.22 48.07 27.92
C PHE A 996 -58.22 49.15 27.51
N GLY A 997 -59.52 48.83 27.53
CA GLY A 997 -60.56 49.85 27.38
C GLY A 997 -60.62 50.80 28.58
N GLY A 998 -61.25 51.96 28.38
CA GLY A 998 -61.49 52.90 29.46
C GLY A 998 -62.40 52.30 30.55
N GLY A 999 -62.10 52.62 31.81
CA GLY A 999 -62.95 52.25 32.94
C GLY A 999 -64.17 53.17 33.12
N PRO A 1000 -65.11 52.80 34.00
CA PRO A 1000 -66.36 53.54 34.22
C PRO A 1000 -66.12 54.94 34.80
N SER A 1001 -67.13 55.81 34.69
CA SER A 1001 -67.22 56.95 35.62
C SER A 1001 -67.65 56.48 37.02
N ASN A 1002 -67.75 57.40 37.98
CA ASN A 1002 -68.08 57.07 39.37
C ASN A 1002 -69.53 56.58 39.60
N TRP A 1003 -70.40 56.55 38.57
CA TRP A 1003 -71.84 56.28 38.74
C TRP A 1003 -72.38 55.05 38.03
N ILE A 1004 -71.83 54.62 36.88
CA ILE A 1004 -72.38 53.51 36.09
C ILE A 1004 -71.26 52.59 35.64
N THR A 1005 -71.43 51.28 35.85
CA THR A 1005 -70.42 50.25 35.55
C THR A 1005 -70.35 49.94 34.05
N VAL A 1006 -69.83 50.89 33.27
CA VAL A 1006 -69.56 50.75 31.83
C VAL A 1006 -68.06 50.61 31.61
N ASN A 1007 -67.65 49.70 30.72
CA ASN A 1007 -66.28 49.66 30.20
C ASN A 1007 -66.27 49.88 28.69
N GLY A 1008 -65.19 50.48 28.19
CA GLY A 1008 -64.80 50.27 26.80
C GLY A 1008 -64.23 48.85 26.65
N GLY A 1009 -64.36 48.26 25.47
CA GLY A 1009 -63.73 46.98 25.17
C GLY A 1009 -62.20 47.09 25.17
N LYS A 1010 -61.52 46.02 25.57
CA LYS A 1010 -60.08 45.83 25.31
C LYS A 1010 -59.85 45.77 23.80
N GLY A 1011 -58.75 46.32 23.31
CA GLY A 1011 -58.26 45.98 21.98
C GLY A 1011 -57.82 44.52 21.91
N GLY A 1012 -57.95 43.91 20.73
CA GLY A 1012 -57.39 42.60 20.44
C GLY A 1012 -55.86 42.65 20.43
N ASP A 1013 -55.23 41.56 20.86
CA ASP A 1013 -53.78 41.40 20.76
C ASP A 1013 -53.39 41.15 19.28
N GLY A 1014 -52.23 41.63 18.85
CA GLY A 1014 -51.71 41.34 17.51
C GLY A 1014 -51.20 39.89 17.41
N GLY A 1015 -51.35 39.28 16.24
CA GLY A 1015 -50.80 37.95 15.98
C GLY A 1015 -49.27 37.98 15.92
N ASN A 1016 -48.63 36.89 16.30
CA ASN A 1016 -47.19 36.69 16.11
C ASN A 1016 -46.89 36.47 14.62
N GLY A 1017 -45.71 36.89 14.17
CA GLY A 1017 -45.21 36.53 12.85
C GLY A 1017 -44.94 35.02 12.75
N GLY A 1018 -45.15 34.44 11.58
CA GLY A 1018 -44.75 33.06 11.33
C GLY A 1018 -43.23 32.93 11.33
N PRO A 1019 -42.65 31.83 11.87
CA PRO A 1019 -41.24 31.51 11.66
C PRO A 1019 -40.95 31.27 10.18
N GLY A 1020 -39.71 31.53 9.76
CA GLY A 1020 -39.25 31.18 8.42
C GLY A 1020 -39.15 29.67 8.19
N GLY A 1021 -38.96 29.27 6.94
CA GLY A 1021 -38.51 27.92 6.58
C GLY A 1021 -37.00 27.78 6.78
N GLY A 1022 -36.54 26.59 7.17
CA GLY A 1022 -35.12 26.26 7.12
C GLY A 1022 -34.64 26.08 5.68
N GLY A 1023 -33.38 26.37 5.40
CA GLY A 1023 -32.79 26.12 4.07
C GLY A 1023 -32.58 24.63 3.82
N GLY A 1024 -32.68 24.18 2.57
CA GLY A 1024 -32.31 22.81 2.20
C GLY A 1024 -30.80 22.58 2.33
N GLY A 1025 -30.40 21.35 2.63
CA GLY A 1025 -29.00 20.94 2.61
C GLY A 1025 -28.51 20.66 1.19
N GLY A 1026 -27.25 20.98 0.92
CA GLY A 1026 -26.60 20.63 -0.35
C GLY A 1026 -26.32 19.13 -0.45
N SER A 1027 -26.07 18.63 -1.65
CA SER A 1027 -25.74 17.20 -1.85
C SER A 1027 -24.26 16.96 -1.63
N GLY A 1028 -23.92 15.73 -1.26
CA GLY A 1028 -22.52 15.32 -1.15
C GLY A 1028 -21.85 15.23 -2.52
N GLY A 1029 -20.53 15.41 -2.52
CA GLY A 1029 -19.70 15.30 -3.70
C GLY A 1029 -19.56 13.84 -4.15
N PRO A 1030 -19.48 13.58 -5.46
CA PRO A 1030 -19.29 12.23 -5.98
C PRO A 1030 -17.87 11.70 -5.74
N SER A 1031 -17.69 10.39 -5.81
CA SER A 1031 -16.39 9.72 -5.73
C SER A 1031 -16.24 8.66 -6.82
N PHE A 1032 -15.26 8.79 -7.72
CA PHE A 1032 -15.09 7.87 -8.84
C PHE A 1032 -13.61 7.60 -9.15
N ASP A 1033 -13.26 6.34 -9.41
CA ASP A 1033 -11.91 6.01 -9.87
C ASP A 1033 -11.70 6.50 -11.31
N LEU A 1034 -12.70 6.27 -12.18
CA LEU A 1034 -12.73 6.81 -13.54
C LEU A 1034 -13.97 7.69 -13.76
N LEU A 1035 -13.77 8.94 -14.19
CA LEU A 1035 -14.84 9.76 -14.76
C LEU A 1035 -14.54 10.07 -16.22
N GLY A 1036 -15.44 9.66 -17.12
CA GLY A 1036 -15.34 9.91 -18.55
C GLY A 1036 -16.36 10.95 -18.98
N TYR A 1037 -15.90 12.08 -19.52
CA TYR A 1037 -16.76 13.04 -20.22
C TYR A 1037 -16.54 12.91 -21.73
N ASN A 1038 -17.58 12.49 -22.46
CA ASN A 1038 -17.53 12.12 -23.88
C ASN A 1038 -16.61 10.92 -24.23
N VAL A 1039 -15.88 10.37 -23.26
CA VAL A 1039 -15.02 9.19 -23.40
C VAL A 1039 -15.75 7.94 -22.90
N ALA A 1040 -15.67 6.84 -23.65
CA ALA A 1040 -16.18 5.53 -23.22
C ALA A 1040 -15.15 4.83 -22.32
N LEU A 1041 -15.59 4.25 -21.21
CA LEU A 1041 -14.69 3.74 -20.16
C LEU A 1041 -14.53 2.21 -20.14
N THR A 1042 -15.32 1.47 -20.93
CA THR A 1042 -15.41 0.00 -20.88
C THR A 1042 -14.08 -0.73 -21.07
N SER A 1043 -13.15 -0.19 -21.86
CA SER A 1043 -11.81 -0.77 -22.04
C SER A 1043 -10.85 -0.47 -20.89
N PHE A 1044 -11.09 0.55 -20.08
CA PHE A 1044 -10.25 0.88 -18.92
C PHE A 1044 -10.66 0.04 -17.71
N THR A 1045 -11.96 -0.21 -17.55
CA THR A 1045 -12.49 -1.01 -16.43
C THR A 1045 -12.10 -2.49 -16.45
N SER A 1046 -11.66 -3.03 -17.59
CA SER A 1046 -11.13 -4.39 -17.70
C SER A 1046 -9.61 -4.48 -17.54
N ASN A 1047 -8.91 -3.35 -17.68
CA ASN A 1047 -7.45 -3.33 -17.85
C ASN A 1047 -6.73 -2.70 -16.65
N ASN A 1048 -7.43 -2.33 -15.58
CA ASN A 1048 -6.86 -1.65 -14.40
C ASN A 1048 -7.47 -2.26 -13.14
N VAL A 1049 -6.71 -2.24 -12.05
CA VAL A 1049 -7.12 -2.72 -10.73
C VAL A 1049 -7.81 -1.58 -9.98
N PHE A 1050 -8.85 -1.90 -9.22
CA PHE A 1050 -9.59 -0.92 -8.41
C PHE A 1050 -9.57 -1.35 -6.95
N ILE A 1051 -9.04 -0.49 -6.06
CA ILE A 1051 -8.95 -0.76 -4.62
C ILE A 1051 -10.33 -1.02 -4.01
N TYR A 1052 -11.30 -0.18 -4.39
CA TYR A 1052 -12.66 -0.25 -3.86
C TYR A 1052 -13.60 -0.93 -4.85
N GLY A 1053 -14.38 -1.89 -4.35
CA GLY A 1053 -15.48 -2.46 -5.12
C GLY A 1053 -16.51 -1.40 -5.53
N GLN A 1054 -17.22 -1.62 -6.64
CA GLN A 1054 -18.21 -0.68 -7.18
C GLN A 1054 -19.36 -0.33 -6.22
N SER A 1055 -19.61 -1.17 -5.22
CA SER A 1055 -20.61 -1.01 -4.16
C SER A 1055 -20.11 -0.24 -2.92
N VAL A 1056 -18.80 0.00 -2.77
CA VAL A 1056 -18.23 0.64 -1.58
C VAL A 1056 -18.53 2.14 -1.57
N SER A 1057 -19.31 2.56 -0.56
CA SER A 1057 -19.85 3.93 -0.46
C SER A 1057 -18.79 4.95 -0.04
N THR A 1058 -18.36 5.72 -1.03
CA THR A 1058 -17.29 6.73 -0.93
C THR A 1058 -17.74 8.13 -1.38
N GLY A 1059 -18.98 8.24 -1.89
CA GLY A 1059 -19.60 9.53 -2.16
C GLY A 1059 -19.94 10.25 -0.85
N GLY A 1060 -19.72 11.56 -0.79
CA GLY A 1060 -19.93 12.34 0.43
C GLY A 1060 -21.37 12.29 0.92
N VAL A 1061 -21.58 12.37 2.23
CA VAL A 1061 -22.94 12.41 2.79
C VAL A 1061 -23.66 13.70 2.41
N GLY A 1062 -24.99 13.62 2.25
CA GLY A 1062 -25.82 14.79 1.99
C GLY A 1062 -25.91 15.72 3.20
N GLY A 1063 -25.92 17.02 2.94
CA GLY A 1063 -26.01 18.04 3.99
C GLY A 1063 -27.36 18.02 4.68
N LEU A 1064 -27.37 18.20 6.01
CA LEU A 1064 -28.61 18.30 6.77
C LEU A 1064 -29.39 19.57 6.39
N GLY A 1065 -30.71 19.45 6.36
CA GLY A 1065 -31.61 20.59 6.22
C GLY A 1065 -31.55 21.51 7.45
N GLY A 1066 -31.76 22.80 7.22
CA GLY A 1066 -31.84 23.80 8.27
C GLY A 1066 -33.07 23.62 9.15
N GLY A 1067 -32.89 23.76 10.46
CA GLY A 1067 -33.98 23.69 11.43
C GLY A 1067 -34.89 24.91 11.41
N SER A 1068 -36.19 24.70 11.67
CA SER A 1068 -37.20 25.70 11.99
C SER A 1068 -38.03 25.26 13.20
N VAL A 1069 -38.63 26.24 13.90
CA VAL A 1069 -39.59 25.97 14.99
C VAL A 1069 -41.03 25.76 14.49
N GLY A 1070 -41.30 26.03 13.22
CA GLY A 1070 -42.62 25.84 12.61
C GLY A 1070 -42.87 24.38 12.20
N PRO A 1071 -44.06 23.80 12.45
CA PRO A 1071 -44.44 22.52 11.85
C PRO A 1071 -44.36 22.60 10.31
N ASN A 1072 -43.79 21.56 9.70
CA ASN A 1072 -43.52 21.43 8.25
C ASN A 1072 -42.65 22.54 7.64
N ALA A 1073 -41.88 23.27 8.46
CA ALA A 1073 -40.97 24.33 8.03
C ALA A 1073 -39.47 23.91 8.03
N GLN A 1074 -39.17 22.63 8.28
CA GLN A 1074 -37.81 22.09 8.24
C GLN A 1074 -37.27 22.08 6.80
N GLY A 1075 -36.01 22.42 6.60
CA GLY A 1075 -35.34 22.17 5.33
C GLY A 1075 -35.19 20.67 5.05
N GLY A 1076 -35.24 20.26 3.79
CA GLY A 1076 -34.89 18.90 3.39
C GLY A 1076 -33.38 18.67 3.44
N ALA A 1077 -32.95 17.47 3.81
CA ALA A 1077 -31.56 17.05 3.64
C ALA A 1077 -31.24 16.87 2.15
N GLY A 1078 -30.00 17.16 1.75
CA GLY A 1078 -29.50 16.81 0.43
C GLY A 1078 -29.24 15.31 0.31
N VAL A 1079 -29.10 14.81 -0.92
CA VAL A 1079 -28.72 13.42 -1.17
C VAL A 1079 -27.21 13.21 -1.01
N ALA A 1080 -26.79 11.98 -0.72
CA ALA A 1080 -25.39 11.59 -0.79
C ALA A 1080 -24.87 11.58 -2.24
N GLY A 1081 -23.56 11.77 -2.39
CA GLY A 1081 -22.87 11.70 -3.68
C GLY A 1081 -23.07 10.35 -4.38
N ALA A 1082 -22.87 10.33 -5.69
CA ALA A 1082 -22.71 9.09 -6.44
C ALA A 1082 -21.31 8.53 -6.23
N TYR A 1083 -21.16 7.21 -6.35
CA TYR A 1083 -19.87 6.56 -6.29
C TYR A 1083 -19.80 5.32 -7.19
N GLY A 1084 -18.58 4.85 -7.45
CA GLY A 1084 -18.30 3.60 -8.14
C GLY A 1084 -16.98 3.64 -8.92
N ASN A 1085 -16.63 2.54 -9.57
CA ASN A 1085 -15.36 2.39 -10.26
C ASN A 1085 -15.30 3.22 -11.56
N SER A 1086 -16.45 3.54 -12.15
CA SER A 1086 -16.53 4.34 -13.36
C SER A 1086 -17.86 5.07 -13.50
N VAL A 1087 -17.87 6.26 -14.11
CA VAL A 1087 -19.08 6.90 -14.64
C VAL A 1087 -18.84 7.59 -15.97
N GLU A 1088 -19.76 7.38 -16.93
CA GLU A 1088 -19.77 8.07 -18.22
C GLU A 1088 -20.80 9.22 -18.22
N LEU A 1089 -20.32 10.44 -18.45
CA LEU A 1089 -21.09 11.64 -18.72
C LEU A 1089 -20.88 12.07 -20.17
N LYS A 1090 -21.89 12.66 -20.81
CA LYS A 1090 -21.81 13.07 -22.23
C LYS A 1090 -22.46 14.42 -22.46
N ALA A 1091 -22.03 15.15 -23.48
CA ALA A 1091 -22.66 16.41 -23.88
C ALA A 1091 -24.10 16.16 -24.39
N CYS A 1092 -25.07 16.99 -23.98
CA CYS A 1092 -26.46 16.86 -24.44
C CYS A 1092 -26.64 17.02 -25.95
N SER A 1093 -25.66 17.63 -26.64
CA SER A 1093 -25.61 17.69 -28.11
C SER A 1093 -25.47 16.32 -28.78
N ALA A 1094 -24.96 15.30 -28.07
CA ALA A 1094 -24.92 13.91 -28.52
C ALA A 1094 -26.25 13.15 -28.27
N GLY A 1095 -27.15 13.73 -27.47
CA GLY A 1095 -28.38 13.09 -26.99
C GLY A 1095 -28.14 12.28 -25.70
N CYS A 1096 -29.02 12.45 -24.71
CA CYS A 1096 -28.97 11.71 -23.45
C CYS A 1096 -29.68 10.37 -23.55
N ALA A 1097 -29.20 9.37 -22.79
CA ALA A 1097 -29.87 8.08 -22.66
C ALA A 1097 -31.22 8.22 -21.91
N ALA A 1098 -32.09 7.20 -22.01
CA ALA A 1098 -33.43 7.23 -21.40
C ALA A 1098 -33.43 7.31 -19.85
N ASN A 1099 -32.32 6.93 -19.22
CA ASN A 1099 -32.07 7.01 -17.77
C ASN A 1099 -31.21 8.23 -17.38
N GLN A 1100 -31.01 9.18 -18.29
CA GLN A 1100 -30.26 10.41 -18.07
C GLN A 1100 -31.13 11.64 -18.33
N THR A 1101 -30.78 12.74 -17.66
CA THR A 1101 -31.37 14.07 -17.91
C THR A 1101 -30.28 15.05 -18.30
N CYS A 1102 -30.63 16.00 -19.18
CA CYS A 1102 -29.74 17.09 -19.54
C CYS A 1102 -29.80 18.16 -18.44
N ASP A 1103 -28.65 18.46 -17.82
CA ASP A 1103 -28.53 19.51 -16.82
C ASP A 1103 -28.42 20.92 -17.46
N ALA A 1104 -28.35 21.95 -16.63
CA ALA A 1104 -28.26 23.34 -17.10
C ALA A 1104 -26.89 23.72 -17.69
N ASN A 1105 -25.85 22.90 -17.52
CA ASN A 1105 -24.54 23.08 -18.15
C ASN A 1105 -24.45 22.38 -19.51
N GLY A 1106 -25.47 21.57 -19.88
CA GLY A 1106 -25.48 20.83 -21.13
C GLY A 1106 -24.83 19.45 -21.02
N VAL A 1107 -24.83 18.85 -19.83
CA VAL A 1107 -24.32 17.49 -19.56
C VAL A 1107 -25.46 16.53 -19.29
N CYS A 1108 -25.42 15.35 -19.93
CA CYS A 1108 -26.27 14.22 -19.63
C CYS A 1108 -25.80 13.55 -18.34
N VAL A 1109 -26.52 13.75 -17.25
CA VAL A 1109 -26.28 13.12 -15.95
C VAL A 1109 -27.29 12.00 -15.70
N PRO A 1110 -26.92 10.89 -15.03
CA PRO A 1110 -27.88 9.86 -14.63
C PRO A 1110 -28.94 10.42 -13.66
N ASN A 1111 -30.16 9.89 -13.78
CA ASN A 1111 -31.33 10.29 -12.99
C ASN A 1111 -31.27 9.87 -11.51
#